data_AF-A0A6L2Q174-F1
#
_entry.id   AF-A0A6L2Q174-F1
#
_cell.length_a   1.000
_cell.length_b   1.000
_cell.length_c   1.000
_cell.angle_alpha   90.00
_cell.angle_beta   90.00
_cell.angle_gamma   90.00
#
_symmetry.space_group_name_H-M   'P 1'
#
loop_
_entity.id
_entity.type
_entity.pdbx_description
1 polymer ?
#
loop_
_entity_poly.entity_id
_entity_poly.type
_entity_poly.pdbx_seq_one_letter_code
_entity_poly.pdbx_strand_id
1 'polypeptide(L)'
;MLRNTIITSVLVVLCALAINAVSCIRLEGPNDDIFGITGKMAREIAIRYFSSFRCIFVVAENHSVNNEENVADSIPGNIGSYKIYIDTRAEMCNITEKLMLVAMDEKCLGIIVQVADPVLMVSAVSKLSKRSQTPANRRLLFLPPDSPSAAIRTQYSRAVDDVLKMREMNFFPDLVIARFQAPERIELVTHKFTGGSTYKEKETMDIWTKRGQYGFLHSADLYPDKVSNLMGKRLTMATFTYRPYSIVDLNANPPVLDGTEMRIALEFCKKLNATLDVIVDAENEWGEIYENYTGNGILGNVVEDKADFGYGAIYLWDYEHHYVDYSHPYIRTGITCVAPRPHLLAGWLTPVLPFTVTSWAAVATSVFAAALSLFVIIKATERFPSTGTSVQAGAKRYASLWDCAFSALGLLVLQTPPDERRPTRLVGPTRHVLVWLTIMFLLITTSYGSGLASILTVPRFGPPIDTVPDLAASNMPWAATHPAWIFSLREGRDPLTVHILSQFRIMKNEESKKHSFMGDTAFSIERLPAGHYAIGDYITEEAAATKLRLMKQDLYYEFVPTVLRKGSPFLPSLNRLIHHLLDSGLMLKWEQQPQLIQKYGYPVEEHIVQTEDGYLLTHFRIPHGRAGASAGRRSPVILQHGVFSASDTWILMGQEQSLGFMLADAGYDVWLTNTRGNRHSRKHVTLSPDCASFWNFTWHEMGYYDIPATIDYIMAITGEKVYYIGHSMGTTVLFVMTSTRPEYNAKLRLAFALAPAAFLWKPSHQFLKAVIPSSKRIANTLEEAHVWELLPYRKEFAALASFLCCDGSPTQHLCVDAYFLAYGDDSERLNKTLLPVYIAHLLAGGSTKTVVHYAQIIRSGKFQEFDYGPMKNREHYGKSEPPDYNVKNITVPISLYYGTGDLVINPEGVQYLADQLPHLVALVRLQPPKFNHIDFVLANDAKPLIFDHILKLMTVYR
;
A
#
# COMPACT_ATOMS: atom_id res chain seq x y z
N MET A 1 -6.78 -45.68 0.77
CA MET A 1 -8.01 -44.92 1.07
C MET A 1 -9.06 -44.88 -0.05
N LEU A 2 -8.87 -45.56 -1.20
CA LEU A 2 -9.86 -45.56 -2.30
C LEU A 2 -10.98 -46.63 -2.21
N ARG A 3 -10.95 -47.49 -1.19
CA ARG A 3 -11.93 -48.59 -1.08
C ARG A 3 -13.17 -48.25 -0.23
N ASN A 4 -13.06 -47.26 0.68
CA ASN A 4 -14.19 -46.82 1.50
C ASN A 4 -15.07 -45.79 0.80
N THR A 5 -14.52 -44.99 -0.12
CA THR A 5 -15.29 -43.98 -0.86
C THR A 5 -16.34 -44.60 -1.77
N ILE A 6 -16.03 -45.73 -2.42
CA ILE A 6 -16.96 -46.42 -3.32
C ILE A 6 -18.15 -47.02 -2.55
N ILE A 7 -17.95 -47.48 -1.30
CA ILE A 7 -19.04 -48.06 -0.49
C ILE A 7 -19.98 -46.95 0.02
N THR A 8 -19.46 -45.77 0.39
CA THR A 8 -20.30 -44.60 0.71
C THR A 8 -20.98 -44.00 -0.51
N SER A 9 -20.32 -43.94 -1.67
CA SER A 9 -20.95 -43.43 -2.90
C SER A 9 -22.05 -44.37 -3.40
N VAL A 10 -21.91 -45.69 -3.25
CA VAL A 10 -22.96 -46.65 -3.60
C VAL A 10 -24.11 -46.63 -2.58
N LEU A 11 -23.86 -46.39 -1.29
CA LEU A 11 -24.94 -46.18 -0.32
C LEU A 11 -25.67 -44.83 -0.50
N VAL A 12 -24.96 -43.77 -0.86
CA VAL A 12 -25.57 -42.45 -1.15
C VAL A 12 -26.33 -42.48 -2.47
N VAL A 13 -25.87 -43.24 -3.47
CA VAL A 13 -26.63 -43.45 -4.72
C VAL A 13 -27.81 -44.41 -4.51
N LEU A 14 -27.71 -45.41 -3.63
CA LEU A 14 -28.87 -46.25 -3.26
C LEU A 14 -29.88 -45.50 -2.39
N CYS A 15 -29.46 -44.56 -1.54
CA CYS A 15 -30.37 -43.64 -0.86
C CYS A 15 -30.96 -42.59 -1.81
N ALA A 16 -30.18 -42.05 -2.76
CA ALA A 16 -30.70 -41.12 -3.77
C ALA A 16 -31.67 -41.79 -4.75
N LEU A 17 -31.49 -43.08 -5.05
CA LEU A 17 -32.43 -43.88 -5.83
C LEU A 17 -33.66 -44.32 -5.01
N ALA A 18 -33.54 -44.45 -3.68
CA ALA A 18 -34.68 -44.68 -2.78
C ALA A 18 -35.49 -43.40 -2.48
N ILE A 19 -34.91 -42.21 -2.68
CA ILE A 19 -35.58 -40.91 -2.49
C ILE A 19 -36.31 -40.43 -3.75
N ASN A 20 -36.07 -41.06 -4.92
CA ASN A 20 -36.88 -40.87 -6.13
C ASN A 20 -38.22 -41.64 -6.12
N ALA A 21 -38.59 -42.23 -4.98
CA ALA A 21 -39.87 -42.87 -4.76
C ALA A 21 -40.67 -42.18 -3.64
N VAL A 22 -40.84 -40.86 -3.73
CA VAL A 22 -42.00 -40.20 -3.12
C VAL A 22 -42.72 -39.44 -4.23
N SER A 23 -43.57 -40.20 -4.90
CA SER A 23 -44.86 -39.76 -5.44
C SER A 23 -45.06 -38.24 -5.55
N CYS A 24 -44.83 -37.71 -6.75
CA CYS A 24 -45.50 -36.52 -7.23
C CYS A 24 -46.98 -36.86 -7.45
N ILE A 25 -47.76 -36.96 -6.36
CA ILE A 25 -49.22 -37.06 -6.44
C ILE A 25 -49.77 -35.64 -6.35
N ARG A 26 -50.33 -35.19 -7.47
CA ARG A 26 -51.18 -34.02 -7.56
C ARG A 26 -52.49 -34.37 -6.83
N LEU A 27 -52.60 -34.03 -5.54
CA LEU A 27 -53.87 -33.99 -4.83
C LEU A 27 -54.40 -32.56 -4.88
N GLU A 28 -55.66 -32.43 -5.31
CA GLU A 28 -56.45 -31.21 -5.19
C GLU A 28 -56.39 -30.70 -3.74
N GLY A 29 -56.33 -29.38 -3.58
CA GLY A 29 -56.04 -28.73 -2.30
C GLY A 29 -57.02 -29.15 -1.19
N PRO A 30 -56.53 -29.37 0.05
CA PRO A 30 -57.44 -29.60 1.17
C PRO A 30 -58.26 -28.35 1.45
N ASN A 31 -59.54 -28.55 1.78
CA ASN A 31 -60.44 -27.50 2.27
C ASN A 31 -59.78 -26.72 3.43
N ASP A 32 -59.93 -25.39 3.43
CA ASP A 32 -59.42 -24.48 4.48
C ASP A 32 -59.90 -24.79 5.90
N ASP A 33 -60.83 -25.74 6.10
CA ASP A 33 -61.35 -26.15 7.41
C ASP A 33 -60.56 -27.27 8.10
N ILE A 34 -59.52 -27.83 7.48
CA ILE A 34 -58.79 -29.01 8.00
C ILE A 34 -57.58 -28.62 8.89
N PHE A 35 -56.99 -27.44 8.71
CA PHE A 35 -55.76 -27.04 9.43
C PHE A 35 -56.02 -26.32 10.76
N GLY A 36 -55.21 -26.62 11.78
CA GLY A 36 -55.16 -25.88 13.05
C GLY A 36 -54.79 -24.39 12.90
N ILE A 37 -54.99 -23.60 13.96
CA ILE A 37 -54.76 -22.14 13.94
C ILE A 37 -53.33 -21.76 13.55
N THR A 38 -52.33 -22.52 14.00
CA THR A 38 -50.91 -22.29 13.69
C THR A 38 -50.57 -22.71 12.26
N GLY A 39 -51.17 -23.79 11.74
CA GLY A 39 -51.03 -24.24 10.34
C GLY A 39 -51.57 -23.22 9.34
N LYS A 40 -52.74 -22.63 9.60
CA LYS A 40 -53.30 -21.53 8.78
C LYS A 40 -52.37 -20.32 8.74
N MET A 41 -51.79 -19.95 9.88
CA MET A 41 -50.83 -18.86 9.99
C MET A 41 -49.52 -19.18 9.26
N ALA A 42 -48.97 -20.38 9.45
CA ALA A 42 -47.72 -20.81 8.83
C ALA A 42 -47.81 -20.82 7.30
N ARG A 43 -48.93 -21.30 6.74
CA ARG A 43 -49.22 -21.27 5.31
C ARG A 43 -49.20 -19.85 4.76
N GLU A 44 -49.89 -18.91 5.41
CA GLU A 44 -49.94 -17.51 4.97
C GLU A 44 -48.55 -16.84 5.04
N ILE A 45 -47.80 -17.06 6.12
CA ILE A 45 -46.43 -16.55 6.26
C ILE A 45 -45.52 -17.15 5.18
N ALA A 46 -45.64 -18.45 4.90
CA ALA A 46 -44.83 -19.11 3.88
C ALA A 46 -45.11 -18.57 2.48
N ILE A 47 -46.38 -18.34 2.13
CA ILE A 47 -46.77 -17.74 0.85
C ILE A 47 -46.22 -16.32 0.73
N ARG A 48 -46.35 -15.51 1.79
CA ARG A 48 -45.96 -14.09 1.77
C ARG A 48 -44.45 -13.86 1.79
N TYR A 49 -43.69 -14.63 2.57
CA TYR A 49 -42.27 -14.34 2.85
C TYR A 49 -41.28 -15.40 2.35
N PHE A 50 -41.75 -16.62 2.06
CA PHE A 50 -40.87 -17.74 1.67
C PHE A 50 -41.10 -18.25 0.24
N SER A 51 -42.13 -17.77 -0.46
CA SER A 51 -42.44 -18.17 -1.85
C SER A 51 -41.33 -17.82 -2.85
N SER A 52 -40.52 -16.80 -2.55
CA SER A 52 -39.36 -16.43 -3.37
C SER A 52 -38.13 -17.33 -3.15
N PHE A 53 -38.15 -18.18 -2.12
CA PHE A 53 -37.02 -19.06 -1.81
C PHE A 53 -37.06 -20.34 -2.64
N ARG A 54 -35.87 -20.83 -3.01
CA ARG A 54 -35.72 -22.09 -3.73
C ARG A 54 -36.29 -23.28 -2.95
N CYS A 55 -36.07 -23.27 -1.64
CA CYS A 55 -36.64 -24.25 -0.73
C CYS A 55 -36.79 -23.70 0.68
N ILE A 56 -37.65 -24.35 1.47
CA ILE A 56 -37.81 -24.13 2.90
C ILE A 56 -37.57 -25.42 3.69
N PHE A 57 -37.12 -25.28 4.92
CA PHE A 57 -36.94 -26.40 5.85
C PHE A 57 -37.98 -26.31 6.96
N VAL A 58 -38.74 -27.38 7.18
CA VAL A 58 -39.83 -27.42 8.15
C VAL A 58 -39.57 -28.53 9.16
N VAL A 59 -39.51 -28.16 10.43
CA VAL A 59 -39.35 -29.07 11.55
C VAL A 59 -40.61 -29.03 12.40
N ALA A 60 -41.26 -30.16 12.61
CA ALA A 60 -42.45 -30.28 13.45
C ALA A 60 -42.30 -31.45 14.44
N GLU A 61 -42.78 -31.29 15.67
CA GLU A 61 -42.95 -32.43 16.60
C GLU A 61 -44.17 -33.26 16.18
N ASN A 62 -44.02 -34.59 16.14
CA ASN A 62 -45.12 -35.48 15.79
C ASN A 62 -46.02 -35.69 17.01
N HIS A 63 -47.28 -35.27 16.91
CA HIS A 63 -48.28 -35.51 17.95
C HIS A 63 -49.27 -36.58 17.47
N SER A 64 -48.91 -37.85 17.69
CA SER A 64 -49.69 -39.03 17.28
C SER A 64 -51.04 -39.23 18.00
N VAL A 65 -51.59 -38.21 18.68
CA VAL A 65 -52.69 -38.41 19.63
C VAL A 65 -54.08 -38.12 19.04
N ASN A 66 -54.25 -37.30 17.99
CA ASN A 66 -55.61 -36.84 17.59
C ASN A 66 -55.94 -36.66 16.09
N ASN A 67 -55.19 -37.21 15.12
CA ASN A 67 -55.46 -37.01 13.68
C ASN A 67 -55.51 -35.53 13.21
N GLU A 68 -54.90 -34.59 13.94
CA GLU A 68 -54.71 -33.21 13.45
C GLU A 68 -53.46 -33.16 12.55
N GLU A 69 -53.59 -32.62 11.33
CA GLU A 69 -52.48 -32.48 10.37
C GLU A 69 -51.39 -31.56 10.92
N ASN A 70 -50.13 -31.96 10.78
CA ASN A 70 -48.97 -31.21 11.27
C ASN A 70 -48.79 -29.90 10.48
N VAL A 71 -48.16 -28.87 11.07
CA VAL A 71 -47.88 -27.60 10.35
C VAL A 71 -47.08 -27.84 9.05
N ALA A 72 -46.25 -28.88 9.02
CA ALA A 72 -45.53 -29.25 7.80
C ALA A 72 -46.47 -29.59 6.62
N ASP A 73 -47.66 -30.11 6.87
CA ASP A 73 -48.66 -30.48 5.86
C ASP A 73 -49.43 -29.26 5.32
N SER A 74 -49.46 -28.17 6.10
CA SER A 74 -50.09 -26.89 5.71
C SER A 74 -49.27 -26.08 4.67
N ILE A 75 -48.01 -26.45 4.45
CA ILE A 75 -47.13 -25.76 3.49
C ILE A 75 -47.56 -26.09 2.05
N PRO A 76 -47.81 -25.07 1.20
CA PRO A 76 -48.20 -25.27 -0.19
C PRO A 76 -47.20 -26.13 -0.98
N GLY A 77 -47.69 -27.10 -1.74
CA GLY A 77 -46.86 -28.02 -2.55
C GLY A 77 -46.10 -27.36 -3.71
N ASN A 78 -46.39 -26.10 -4.04
CA ASN A 78 -45.63 -25.32 -5.02
C ASN A 78 -44.31 -24.72 -4.45
N ILE A 79 -44.11 -24.79 -3.12
CA ILE A 79 -42.86 -24.39 -2.47
C ILE A 79 -42.05 -25.66 -2.18
N GLY A 80 -40.84 -25.77 -2.74
CA GLY A 80 -39.94 -26.88 -2.43
C GLY A 80 -39.68 -26.92 -0.92
N SER A 81 -40.02 -28.02 -0.25
CA SER A 81 -39.91 -28.11 1.21
C SER A 81 -39.29 -29.42 1.66
N TYR A 82 -38.36 -29.33 2.59
CA TYR A 82 -37.80 -30.46 3.33
C TYR A 82 -38.51 -30.52 4.68
N LYS A 83 -39.30 -31.57 4.89
CA LYS A 83 -40.16 -31.73 6.08
C LYS A 83 -39.59 -32.83 6.97
N ILE A 84 -39.42 -32.54 8.26
CA ILE A 84 -39.00 -33.52 9.27
C ILE A 84 -39.98 -33.51 10.43
N TYR A 85 -40.41 -34.71 10.82
CA TYR A 85 -41.24 -34.96 12.00
C TYR A 85 -40.37 -35.57 13.10
N ILE A 86 -40.42 -35.01 14.31
CA ILE A 86 -39.64 -35.47 15.47
C ILE A 86 -40.57 -36.18 16.45
N ASP A 87 -40.37 -37.48 16.70
CA ASP A 87 -41.23 -38.31 17.56
C ASP A 87 -40.89 -38.21 19.06
N THR A 88 -39.64 -37.91 19.44
CA THR A 88 -39.24 -37.81 20.87
C THR A 88 -38.14 -36.77 21.13
N ARG A 89 -38.14 -36.17 22.34
CA ARG A 89 -37.06 -35.26 22.81
C ARG A 89 -35.66 -35.91 22.80
N ALA A 90 -35.57 -37.25 22.81
CA ALA A 90 -34.31 -38.00 22.86
C ALA A 90 -33.71 -38.30 21.47
N GLU A 91 -34.51 -38.32 20.39
CA GLU A 91 -34.05 -38.60 19.02
C GLU A 91 -33.48 -37.37 18.29
N MET A 92 -33.47 -36.20 18.94
CA MET A 92 -32.99 -34.94 18.37
C MET A 92 -31.50 -34.92 17.97
N CYS A 93 -30.70 -35.94 18.33
CA CYS A 93 -29.25 -35.77 18.46
C CYS A 93 -28.38 -36.20 17.27
N ASN A 94 -28.90 -36.74 16.16
CA ASN A 94 -27.98 -37.07 15.03
C ASN A 94 -28.59 -37.07 13.62
N ILE A 95 -29.79 -37.62 13.42
CA ILE A 95 -30.38 -37.70 12.07
C ILE A 95 -30.97 -36.34 11.65
N THR A 96 -31.70 -35.68 12.56
CA THR A 96 -32.28 -34.35 12.35
C THR A 96 -31.20 -33.29 12.12
N GLU A 97 -30.11 -33.31 12.89
CA GLU A 97 -28.95 -32.41 12.67
C GLU A 97 -28.37 -32.57 11.26
N LYS A 98 -28.19 -33.81 10.79
CA LYS A 98 -27.64 -34.10 9.46
C LYS A 98 -28.56 -33.63 8.33
N LEU A 99 -29.85 -33.92 8.43
CA LEU A 99 -30.83 -33.50 7.42
C LEU A 99 -31.00 -31.98 7.37
N MET A 100 -30.97 -31.31 8.54
CA MET A 100 -31.01 -29.86 8.62
C MET A 100 -29.75 -29.22 8.00
N LEU A 101 -28.58 -29.82 8.22
CA LEU A 101 -27.34 -29.38 7.58
C LEU A 101 -27.41 -29.51 6.05
N VAL A 102 -27.92 -30.64 5.54
CA VAL A 102 -28.12 -30.85 4.09
C VAL A 102 -29.07 -29.80 3.50
N ALA A 103 -30.20 -29.52 4.17
CA ALA A 103 -31.14 -28.50 3.72
C ALA A 103 -30.52 -27.09 3.76
N MET A 104 -29.70 -26.79 4.77
CA MET A 104 -28.94 -25.54 4.83
C MET A 104 -27.95 -25.42 3.68
N ASP A 105 -27.25 -26.50 3.31
CA ASP A 105 -26.27 -26.53 2.21
C ASP A 105 -26.91 -26.48 0.81
N GLU A 106 -28.16 -26.91 0.67
CA GLU A 106 -28.98 -26.71 -0.55
C GLU A 106 -29.52 -25.27 -0.72
N LYS A 107 -29.12 -24.36 0.18
CA LYS A 107 -29.53 -22.94 0.24
C LYS A 107 -31.01 -22.75 0.54
N CYS A 108 -31.60 -23.58 1.39
CA CYS A 108 -32.93 -23.28 1.93
C CYS A 108 -32.83 -22.12 2.93
N LEU A 109 -33.32 -20.94 2.52
CA LEU A 109 -33.20 -19.69 3.28
C LEU A 109 -34.29 -19.52 4.35
N GLY A 110 -35.42 -20.22 4.21
CA GLY A 110 -36.52 -20.18 5.16
C GLY A 110 -36.54 -21.42 6.04
N ILE A 111 -36.60 -21.24 7.36
CA ILE A 111 -36.73 -22.31 8.34
C ILE A 111 -37.98 -22.08 9.18
N ILE A 112 -38.90 -23.04 9.16
CA ILE A 112 -40.11 -23.06 9.99
C ILE A 112 -39.93 -24.16 11.04
N VAL A 113 -40.10 -23.80 12.31
CA VAL A 113 -39.94 -24.71 13.44
C VAL A 113 -41.21 -24.69 14.28
N GLN A 114 -41.81 -25.85 14.50
CA GLN A 114 -42.86 -26.08 15.50
C GLN A 114 -42.37 -27.11 16.52
N VAL A 115 -41.97 -26.64 17.70
CA VAL A 115 -41.43 -27.47 18.80
C VAL A 115 -41.93 -26.99 20.16
N ALA A 116 -41.96 -27.87 21.15
CA ALA A 116 -42.33 -27.49 22.51
C ALA A 116 -41.26 -26.63 23.22
N ASP A 117 -39.99 -26.78 22.84
CA ASP A 117 -38.85 -26.03 23.40
C ASP A 117 -38.11 -25.23 22.32
N PRO A 118 -38.43 -23.92 22.14
CA PRO A 118 -37.77 -23.09 21.14
C PRO A 118 -36.32 -22.74 21.50
N VAL A 119 -35.92 -22.76 22.79
CA VAL A 119 -34.56 -22.41 23.24
C VAL A 119 -33.55 -23.43 22.69
N LEU A 120 -33.88 -24.72 22.85
CA LEU A 120 -33.04 -25.82 22.35
C LEU A 120 -32.83 -25.73 20.84
N MET A 121 -33.90 -25.41 20.09
CA MET A 121 -33.83 -25.36 18.63
C MET A 121 -33.11 -24.12 18.11
N VAL A 122 -33.24 -22.95 18.75
CA VAL A 122 -32.42 -21.77 18.39
C VAL A 122 -30.93 -22.07 18.56
N SER A 123 -30.56 -22.75 19.64
CA SER A 123 -29.17 -23.19 19.87
C SER A 123 -28.71 -24.21 18.81
N ALA A 124 -29.57 -25.17 18.44
CA ALA A 124 -29.27 -26.13 17.38
C ALA A 124 -29.09 -25.47 16.00
N VAL A 125 -29.97 -24.55 15.63
CA VAL A 125 -29.88 -23.75 14.39
C VAL A 125 -28.58 -22.96 14.35
N SER A 126 -28.18 -22.33 15.46
CA SER A 126 -26.92 -21.59 15.60
C SER A 126 -25.70 -22.50 15.37
N LYS A 127 -25.67 -23.66 16.04
CA LYS A 127 -24.60 -24.66 15.90
C LYS A 127 -24.51 -25.21 14.47
N LEU A 128 -25.63 -25.51 13.83
CA LEU A 128 -25.66 -26.04 12.46
C LEU A 128 -25.34 -24.97 11.42
N SER A 129 -25.74 -23.72 11.67
CA SER A 129 -25.38 -22.60 10.79
C SER A 129 -23.86 -22.43 10.70
N LYS A 130 -23.12 -22.65 11.81
CA LYS A 130 -21.64 -22.66 11.80
C LYS A 130 -21.03 -23.80 10.96
N ARG A 131 -21.75 -24.91 10.80
CA ARG A 131 -21.30 -26.11 10.06
C ARG A 131 -21.64 -26.07 8.57
N SER A 132 -22.63 -25.28 8.18
CA SER A 132 -23.11 -25.22 6.79
C SER A 132 -22.05 -24.65 5.86
N GLN A 133 -21.86 -25.23 4.68
CA GLN A 133 -20.92 -24.72 3.68
C GLN A 133 -21.43 -23.47 2.94
N THR A 134 -22.72 -23.12 3.09
CA THR A 134 -23.30 -21.99 2.37
C THR A 134 -23.45 -20.74 3.25
N PRO A 135 -22.85 -19.60 2.84
CA PRO A 135 -22.99 -18.35 3.55
C PRO A 135 -24.36 -17.75 3.23
N ALA A 136 -25.28 -17.77 4.19
CA ALA A 136 -26.59 -17.15 4.04
C ALA A 136 -27.19 -16.73 5.38
N ASN A 137 -27.71 -15.51 5.42
CA ASN A 137 -28.65 -15.11 6.46
C ASN A 137 -30.00 -15.80 6.19
N ARG A 138 -30.54 -16.46 7.21
CA ARG A 138 -31.74 -17.31 7.09
C ARG A 138 -32.90 -16.68 7.85
N ARG A 139 -34.10 -16.75 7.30
CA ARG A 139 -35.33 -16.30 7.96
C ARG A 139 -35.91 -17.43 8.80
N LEU A 140 -36.10 -17.16 10.09
CA LEU A 140 -36.50 -18.15 11.08
C LEU A 140 -37.92 -17.84 11.60
N LEU A 141 -38.83 -18.81 11.47
CA LEU A 141 -40.18 -18.75 12.03
C LEU A 141 -40.34 -19.85 13.09
N PHE A 142 -40.55 -19.47 14.35
CA PHE A 142 -40.85 -20.37 15.44
C PHE A 142 -42.33 -20.32 15.80
N LEU A 143 -42.94 -21.50 15.84
CA LEU A 143 -44.35 -21.71 16.09
C LEU A 143 -44.54 -22.50 17.38
N PRO A 144 -45.59 -22.19 18.17
CA PRO A 144 -45.92 -22.96 19.35
C PRO A 144 -46.49 -24.33 18.95
N PRO A 145 -46.34 -25.36 19.82
CA PRO A 145 -46.95 -26.66 19.57
C PRO A 145 -48.48 -26.57 19.61
N ASP A 146 -49.16 -27.29 18.71
CA ASP A 146 -50.62 -27.43 18.72
C ASP A 146 -51.04 -28.41 19.83
N SER A 147 -50.92 -27.97 21.08
CA SER A 147 -51.36 -28.74 22.24
C SER A 147 -52.60 -28.12 22.87
N PRO A 148 -53.64 -28.92 23.23
CA PRO A 148 -54.81 -28.42 23.95
C PRO A 148 -54.49 -27.97 25.39
N SER A 149 -53.34 -28.39 25.94
CA SER A 149 -52.92 -28.08 27.32
C SER A 149 -52.53 -26.60 27.50
N ALA A 150 -53.24 -25.90 28.39
CA ALA A 150 -52.91 -24.53 28.77
C ALA A 150 -51.53 -24.41 29.46
N ALA A 151 -51.09 -25.47 30.15
CA ALA A 151 -49.79 -25.51 30.81
C ALA A 151 -48.63 -25.48 29.78
N ILE A 152 -48.74 -26.24 28.69
CA ILE A 152 -47.73 -26.29 27.62
C ILE A 152 -47.64 -24.95 26.88
N ARG A 153 -48.79 -24.33 26.57
CA ARG A 153 -48.83 -22.98 25.96
C ARG A 153 -48.21 -21.90 26.85
N THR A 154 -48.43 -21.99 28.16
CA THR A 154 -47.84 -21.06 29.14
C THR A 154 -46.32 -21.29 29.27
N GLN A 155 -45.87 -22.54 29.26
CA GLN A 155 -44.46 -22.91 29.29
C GLN A 155 -43.73 -22.40 28.04
N TYR A 156 -44.28 -22.62 26.85
CA TYR A 156 -43.72 -22.10 25.60
C TYR A 156 -43.63 -20.57 25.64
N SER A 157 -44.69 -19.89 26.11
CA SER A 157 -44.71 -18.42 26.19
C SER A 157 -43.63 -17.84 27.12
N ARG A 158 -43.24 -18.56 28.18
CA ARG A 158 -42.09 -18.19 29.02
C ARG A 158 -40.77 -18.44 28.30
N ALA A 159 -40.65 -19.56 27.60
CA ALA A 159 -39.46 -19.88 26.81
C ALA A 159 -39.20 -18.84 25.70
N VAL A 160 -40.23 -18.20 25.14
CA VAL A 160 -40.06 -17.08 24.19
C VAL A 160 -39.26 -15.92 24.81
N ASP A 161 -39.55 -15.56 26.07
CA ASP A 161 -38.83 -14.47 26.76
C ASP A 161 -37.37 -14.86 27.08
N ASP A 162 -37.10 -16.17 27.24
CA ASP A 162 -35.74 -16.69 27.40
C ASP A 162 -34.97 -16.68 26.07
N VAL A 163 -35.62 -17.02 24.95
CA VAL A 163 -35.02 -16.95 23.61
C VAL A 163 -34.53 -15.53 23.29
N LEU A 164 -35.32 -14.50 23.60
CA LEU A 164 -34.95 -13.11 23.34
C LEU A 164 -33.74 -12.63 24.17
N LYS A 165 -33.39 -13.34 25.25
CA LYS A 165 -32.21 -13.04 26.09
C LYS A 165 -30.95 -13.80 25.66
N MET A 166 -31.09 -14.79 24.78
CA MET A 166 -29.96 -15.60 24.30
C MET A 166 -28.88 -14.75 23.62
N ARG A 167 -27.68 -15.30 23.51
CA ARG A 167 -26.55 -14.66 22.81
C ARG A 167 -26.81 -14.57 21.31
N GLU A 168 -27.58 -15.50 20.79
CA GLU A 168 -27.97 -15.65 19.38
C GLU A 168 -28.68 -14.43 18.80
N MET A 169 -29.36 -13.65 19.65
CA MET A 169 -30.03 -12.41 19.24
C MET A 169 -29.04 -11.30 18.82
N ASN A 170 -27.74 -11.48 19.08
CA ASN A 170 -26.73 -10.53 18.60
C ASN A 170 -26.58 -10.59 17.07
N PHE A 171 -26.81 -11.76 16.46
CA PHE A 171 -26.45 -12.06 15.07
C PHE A 171 -27.57 -12.70 14.23
N PHE A 172 -28.75 -12.97 14.78
CA PHE A 172 -29.93 -13.44 14.03
C PHE A 172 -31.00 -12.34 13.88
N PRO A 173 -30.89 -11.41 12.91
CA PRO A 173 -31.85 -10.31 12.76
C PRO A 173 -33.26 -10.78 12.35
N ASP A 174 -33.33 -11.82 11.53
CA ASP A 174 -34.56 -12.30 10.87
C ASP A 174 -35.20 -13.47 11.62
N LEU A 175 -35.59 -13.23 12.87
CA LEU A 175 -36.24 -14.19 13.75
C LEU A 175 -37.64 -13.73 14.12
N VAL A 176 -38.65 -14.56 13.88
CA VAL A 176 -40.04 -14.33 14.32
C VAL A 176 -40.52 -15.51 15.15
N ILE A 177 -41.08 -15.22 16.32
CA ILE A 177 -41.59 -16.23 17.26
C ILE A 177 -43.06 -15.96 17.52
N ALA A 178 -43.91 -16.97 17.39
CA ALA A 178 -45.34 -16.90 17.68
C ALA A 178 -45.63 -17.26 19.13
N ARG A 179 -46.36 -16.39 19.86
CA ARG A 179 -46.71 -16.54 21.27
C ARG A 179 -48.22 -16.49 21.46
N PHE A 180 -48.80 -17.42 22.22
CA PHE A 180 -50.22 -17.36 22.54
C PHE A 180 -50.52 -16.27 23.59
N GLN A 181 -51.42 -15.34 23.28
CA GLN A 181 -52.04 -14.42 24.26
C GLN A 181 -53.37 -14.98 24.77
N ALA A 182 -54.15 -15.61 23.89
CA ALA A 182 -55.40 -16.30 24.19
C ALA A 182 -55.57 -17.49 23.20
N PRO A 183 -56.49 -18.44 23.43
CA PRO A 183 -56.65 -19.62 22.57
C PRO A 183 -56.82 -19.33 21.06
N GLU A 184 -57.48 -18.22 20.70
CA GLU A 184 -57.69 -17.80 19.31
C GLU A 184 -56.86 -16.55 18.92
N ARG A 185 -55.85 -16.19 19.73
CA ARG A 185 -55.05 -14.96 19.53
C ARG A 185 -53.56 -15.23 19.74
N ILE A 186 -52.80 -15.18 18.65
CA ILE A 186 -51.36 -15.39 18.61
C ILE A 186 -50.66 -14.07 18.31
N GLU A 187 -49.70 -13.70 19.14
CA GLU A 187 -48.83 -12.54 18.97
C GLU A 187 -47.53 -12.98 18.28
N LEU A 188 -47.12 -12.29 17.21
CA LEU A 188 -45.84 -12.52 16.54
C LEU A 188 -44.82 -11.51 17.05
N VAL A 189 -43.72 -12.01 17.59
CA VAL A 189 -42.73 -11.21 18.30
C VAL A 189 -41.34 -11.44 17.73
N THR A 190 -40.53 -10.40 17.78
CA THR A 190 -39.12 -10.41 17.41
C THR A 190 -38.32 -9.57 18.42
N HIS A 191 -37.01 -9.43 18.19
CA HIS A 191 -36.18 -8.47 18.90
C HIS A 191 -35.82 -7.31 17.96
N LYS A 192 -35.55 -6.15 18.55
CA LYS A 192 -35.29 -4.89 17.81
C LYS A 192 -34.04 -4.93 16.92
N PHE A 193 -33.03 -5.74 17.29
CA PHE A 193 -31.69 -5.88 16.67
C PHE A 193 -30.85 -4.61 16.56
N THR A 194 -31.44 -3.42 16.79
CA THR A 194 -30.86 -2.09 16.60
C THR A 194 -30.84 -1.30 17.92
N GLY A 195 -29.96 -0.29 18.00
CA GLY A 195 -29.74 0.51 19.21
C GLY A 195 -28.71 -0.08 20.16
N GLY A 196 -27.97 0.80 20.86
CA GLY A 196 -26.83 0.40 21.70
C GLY A 196 -27.18 -0.60 22.81
N SER A 197 -28.17 -0.28 23.66
CA SER A 197 -28.63 -1.16 24.76
C SER A 197 -29.98 -1.83 24.49
N THR A 198 -30.72 -1.35 23.49
CA THR A 198 -32.11 -1.76 23.22
C THR A 198 -32.23 -2.92 22.23
N TYR A 199 -31.13 -3.41 21.65
CA TYR A 199 -31.18 -4.36 20.54
C TYR A 199 -31.81 -5.72 20.89
N LYS A 200 -31.85 -6.10 22.18
CA LYS A 200 -32.53 -7.32 22.67
C LYS A 200 -33.97 -7.09 23.13
N GLU A 201 -34.46 -5.85 23.08
CA GLU A 201 -35.82 -5.55 23.50
C GLU A 201 -36.83 -6.23 22.57
N LYS A 202 -37.89 -6.75 23.18
CA LYS A 202 -39.00 -7.38 22.48
C LYS A 202 -39.72 -6.33 21.63
N GLU A 203 -40.00 -6.69 20.39
CA GLU A 203 -40.82 -5.94 19.45
C GLU A 203 -41.97 -6.81 18.96
N THR A 204 -43.19 -6.30 19.03
CA THR A 204 -44.39 -7.01 18.57
C THR A 204 -44.65 -6.61 17.12
N MET A 205 -44.64 -7.59 16.22
CA MET A 205 -44.78 -7.35 14.78
C MET A 205 -46.25 -7.29 14.37
N ASP A 206 -47.02 -8.32 14.71
CA ASP A 206 -48.45 -8.38 14.39
C ASP A 206 -49.17 -9.37 15.32
N ILE A 207 -50.49 -9.42 15.22
CA ILE A 207 -51.36 -10.32 15.97
C ILE A 207 -52.23 -11.10 14.98
N TRP A 208 -52.13 -12.42 15.03
CA TRP A 208 -52.99 -13.35 14.31
C TRP A 208 -54.24 -13.65 15.14
N THR A 209 -55.42 -13.29 14.64
CA THR A 209 -56.70 -13.42 15.36
C THR A 209 -57.84 -13.71 14.40
N LYS A 210 -58.94 -14.26 14.93
CA LYS A 210 -60.17 -14.51 14.16
C LYS A 210 -61.09 -13.29 14.19
N ARG A 211 -61.39 -12.69 13.02
CA ARG A 211 -62.47 -11.70 12.81
C ARG A 211 -63.28 -12.12 11.58
N GLY A 212 -64.14 -13.11 11.75
CA GLY A 212 -64.81 -13.80 10.62
C GLY A 212 -63.91 -14.89 10.04
N GLN A 213 -62.89 -14.50 9.25
CA GLN A 213 -61.79 -15.37 8.83
C GLN A 213 -60.53 -15.09 9.68
N TYR A 214 -59.59 -16.04 9.69
CA TYR A 214 -58.29 -15.85 10.34
C TYR A 214 -57.40 -14.93 9.49
N GLY A 215 -56.73 -13.97 10.13
CA GLY A 215 -55.86 -13.02 9.43
C GLY A 215 -54.99 -12.19 10.38
N PHE A 216 -54.06 -11.43 9.80
CA PHE A 216 -53.22 -10.47 10.51
C PHE A 216 -54.00 -9.20 10.88
N LEU A 217 -53.93 -8.77 12.14
CA LEU A 217 -54.69 -7.63 12.64
C LEU A 217 -54.21 -6.30 12.02
N HIS A 218 -52.89 -6.15 11.85
CA HIS A 218 -52.28 -4.92 11.34
C HIS A 218 -51.69 -5.07 9.93
N SER A 219 -51.58 -6.30 9.42
CA SER A 219 -50.96 -6.62 8.12
C SER A 219 -49.51 -6.12 7.99
N ALA A 220 -48.80 -5.99 9.11
CA ALA A 220 -47.44 -5.48 9.18
C ALA A 220 -46.44 -6.42 8.48
N ASP A 221 -45.29 -5.87 8.09
CA ASP A 221 -44.16 -6.67 7.61
C ASP A 221 -43.56 -7.44 8.78
N LEU A 222 -43.47 -8.77 8.68
CA LEU A 222 -42.93 -9.62 9.74
C LEU A 222 -41.40 -9.68 9.75
N TYR A 223 -40.75 -9.34 8.64
CA TYR A 223 -39.28 -9.36 8.48
C TYR A 223 -38.77 -8.01 7.96
N PRO A 224 -38.91 -6.93 8.75
CA PRO A 224 -38.44 -5.61 8.35
C PRO A 224 -36.91 -5.60 8.22
N ASP A 225 -36.38 -4.69 7.39
CA ASP A 225 -34.93 -4.50 7.28
C ASP A 225 -34.35 -3.88 8.55
N LYS A 226 -33.62 -4.69 9.32
CA LYS A 226 -32.93 -4.29 10.56
C LYS A 226 -31.42 -4.09 10.38
N VAL A 227 -30.88 -4.31 9.19
CA VAL A 227 -29.43 -4.38 8.96
C VAL A 227 -28.90 -3.10 8.30
N SER A 228 -29.73 -2.40 7.52
CA SER A 228 -29.31 -1.19 6.80
C SER A 228 -29.04 0.03 7.71
N ASN A 229 -29.67 0.10 8.89
CA ASN A 229 -29.41 1.15 9.88
C ASN A 229 -29.47 0.58 11.30
N LEU A 230 -28.31 0.56 11.97
CA LEU A 230 -28.13 -0.07 13.27
C LEU A 230 -28.42 0.86 14.46
N MET A 231 -28.71 2.14 14.22
CA MET A 231 -29.07 3.13 15.24
C MET A 231 -28.09 3.17 16.45
N GLY A 232 -26.79 3.07 16.19
CA GLY A 232 -25.74 3.09 17.20
C GLY A 232 -25.47 1.75 17.87
N LYS A 233 -25.92 0.61 17.32
CA LYS A 233 -25.48 -0.72 17.78
C LYS A 233 -23.95 -0.80 17.72
N ARG A 234 -23.35 -1.45 18.73
CA ARG A 234 -21.92 -1.73 18.78
C ARG A 234 -21.59 -2.92 17.90
N LEU A 235 -20.62 -2.74 17.00
CA LEU A 235 -20.02 -3.81 16.20
C LEU A 235 -18.60 -4.03 16.68
N THR A 236 -18.24 -5.28 16.92
CA THR A 236 -16.93 -5.65 17.47
C THR A 236 -16.03 -6.19 16.38
N MET A 237 -14.81 -5.66 16.26
CA MET A 237 -13.84 -6.08 15.25
C MET A 237 -12.53 -6.53 15.89
N ALA A 238 -12.08 -7.74 15.55
CA ALA A 238 -10.81 -8.27 16.01
C ALA A 238 -9.68 -7.93 15.02
N THR A 239 -8.56 -7.43 15.53
CA THR A 239 -7.38 -7.08 14.74
C THR A 239 -6.11 -7.11 15.59
N PHE A 240 -4.96 -6.84 14.96
CA PHE A 240 -3.71 -6.47 15.63
C PHE A 240 -2.98 -5.44 14.76
N THR A 241 -1.92 -4.82 15.30
CA THR A 241 -1.15 -3.83 14.54
C THR A 241 -0.31 -4.52 13.48
N TYR A 242 -0.73 -4.41 12.21
CA TYR A 242 -0.05 -4.93 11.03
C TYR A 242 0.01 -3.85 9.95
N ARG A 243 1.16 -3.18 9.82
CA ARG A 243 1.31 -2.02 8.92
C ARG A 243 1.45 -2.46 7.46
N PRO A 244 0.75 -1.83 6.50
CA PRO A 244 -0.12 -0.65 6.61
C PRO A 244 -1.64 -0.98 6.73
N TYR A 245 -2.00 -2.23 6.94
CA TYR A 245 -3.40 -2.69 6.97
C TYR A 245 -4.17 -2.18 8.19
N SER A 246 -3.59 -2.35 9.38
CA SER A 246 -4.20 -2.02 10.66
C SER A 246 -3.17 -1.39 11.57
N ILE A 247 -3.46 -0.17 12.04
CA ILE A 247 -2.64 0.62 12.95
C ILE A 247 -3.55 0.98 14.12
N VAL A 248 -3.34 0.29 15.24
CA VAL A 248 -4.18 0.44 16.42
C VAL A 248 -3.32 0.80 17.62
N ASP A 249 -3.61 1.96 18.21
CA ASP A 249 -3.10 2.36 19.52
C ASP A 249 -4.27 2.86 20.38
N LEU A 250 -4.76 1.97 21.25
CA LEU A 250 -5.84 2.27 22.19
C LEU A 250 -5.37 3.10 23.40
N ASN A 251 -4.05 3.18 23.63
CA ASN A 251 -3.49 3.93 24.75
C ASN A 251 -3.28 5.42 24.39
N ALA A 252 -3.21 5.74 23.10
CA ALA A 252 -3.18 7.11 22.62
C ALA A 252 -4.50 7.84 22.95
N ASN A 253 -4.43 9.15 23.17
CA ASN A 253 -5.60 9.99 23.44
C ASN A 253 -5.71 11.15 22.43
N PRO A 254 -6.65 11.10 21.47
CA PRO A 254 -7.65 10.04 21.24
C PRO A 254 -7.02 8.73 20.71
N PRO A 255 -7.72 7.57 20.83
CA PRO A 255 -7.26 6.30 20.29
C PRO A 255 -6.95 6.41 18.80
N VAL A 256 -5.78 5.90 18.40
CA VAL A 256 -5.38 5.91 16.99
C VAL A 256 -5.92 4.65 16.33
N LEU A 257 -6.84 4.84 15.40
CA LEU A 257 -7.41 3.80 14.55
C LEU A 257 -7.16 4.20 13.09
N ASP A 258 -6.10 3.66 12.49
CA ASP A 258 -5.74 3.96 11.10
C ASP A 258 -5.29 2.69 10.36
N GLY A 259 -5.01 2.80 9.07
CA GLY A 259 -4.67 1.69 8.19
C GLY A 259 -5.79 1.37 7.19
N THR A 260 -5.43 0.70 6.10
CA THR A 260 -6.34 0.45 4.98
C THR A 260 -7.60 -0.31 5.41
N GLU A 261 -7.46 -1.38 6.20
CA GLU A 261 -8.57 -2.20 6.68
C GLU A 261 -9.37 -1.50 7.78
N MET A 262 -8.69 -0.76 8.66
CA MET A 262 -9.35 0.02 9.70
C MET A 262 -10.25 1.12 9.11
N ARG A 263 -9.83 1.72 7.99
CA ARG A 263 -10.67 2.69 7.27
C ARG A 263 -11.88 2.06 6.61
N ILE A 264 -11.76 0.84 6.07
CA ILE A 264 -12.92 0.07 5.58
C ILE A 264 -13.92 -0.13 6.72
N ALA A 265 -13.44 -0.56 7.89
CA ALA A 265 -14.24 -0.76 9.09
C ALA A 265 -14.98 0.51 9.54
N LEU A 266 -14.27 1.65 9.59
CA LEU A 266 -14.83 2.94 9.98
C LEU A 266 -15.91 3.42 9.00
N GLU A 267 -15.64 3.34 7.69
CA GLU A 267 -16.63 3.71 6.66
C GLU A 267 -17.83 2.76 6.65
N PHE A 268 -17.63 1.48 6.94
CA PHE A 268 -18.72 0.52 7.09
C PHE A 268 -19.63 0.87 8.28
N CYS A 269 -19.04 1.16 9.45
CA CYS A 269 -19.81 1.57 10.63
C CYS A 269 -20.54 2.90 10.40
N LYS A 270 -19.90 3.86 9.73
CA LYS A 270 -20.52 5.14 9.38
C LYS A 270 -21.72 4.96 8.44
N LYS A 271 -21.61 4.08 7.44
CA LYS A 271 -22.69 3.79 6.49
C LYS A 271 -23.90 3.14 7.15
N LEU A 272 -23.67 2.27 8.13
CA LEU A 272 -24.72 1.58 8.87
C LEU A 272 -25.19 2.32 10.13
N ASN A 273 -24.64 3.50 10.44
CA ASN A 273 -24.87 4.21 11.69
C ASN A 273 -24.62 3.32 12.92
N ALA A 274 -23.42 2.73 13.01
CA ALA A 274 -22.98 1.82 14.06
C ALA A 274 -21.77 2.39 14.83
N THR A 275 -21.56 1.91 16.05
CA THR A 275 -20.37 2.26 16.85
C THR A 275 -19.35 1.13 16.74
N LEU A 276 -18.08 1.46 16.48
CA LEU A 276 -16.99 0.49 16.35
C LEU A 276 -16.32 0.24 17.71
N ASP A 277 -16.29 -1.02 18.14
CA ASP A 277 -15.46 -1.50 19.24
C ASP A 277 -14.36 -2.43 18.68
N VAL A 278 -13.12 -2.26 19.12
CA VAL A 278 -11.95 -2.99 18.58
C VAL A 278 -11.34 -3.89 19.64
N ILE A 279 -11.12 -5.17 19.31
CA ILE A 279 -10.37 -6.14 20.10
C ILE A 279 -8.99 -6.29 19.46
N VAL A 280 -7.93 -6.06 20.25
CA VAL A 280 -6.54 -6.16 19.79
C VAL A 280 -5.90 -7.43 20.36
N ASP A 281 -5.53 -8.38 19.50
CA ASP A 281 -4.84 -9.63 19.89
C ASP A 281 -3.43 -9.69 19.29
N ALA A 282 -2.50 -8.98 19.92
CA ALA A 282 -1.10 -8.92 19.46
C ALA A 282 -0.27 -10.15 19.84
N GLU A 283 -0.74 -10.99 20.77
CA GLU A 283 0.00 -12.17 21.22
C GLU A 283 -0.17 -13.34 20.23
N ASN A 284 -1.38 -13.54 19.74
CA ASN A 284 -1.70 -14.62 18.82
C ASN A 284 -1.85 -14.16 17.36
N GLU A 285 -1.80 -12.85 17.10
CA GLU A 285 -1.88 -12.25 15.76
C GLU A 285 -3.09 -12.80 14.96
N TRP A 286 -2.85 -13.54 13.86
CA TRP A 286 -3.89 -14.19 13.05
C TRP A 286 -4.60 -15.35 13.78
N GLY A 287 -3.85 -16.12 14.58
CA GLY A 287 -4.33 -17.29 15.29
C GLY A 287 -4.60 -18.52 14.42
N GLU A 288 -5.13 -19.58 15.04
CA GLU A 288 -5.54 -20.84 14.42
C GLU A 288 -6.92 -21.26 14.93
N ILE A 289 -7.65 -22.02 14.11
CA ILE A 289 -8.96 -22.59 14.45
C ILE A 289 -8.80 -24.10 14.66
N TYR A 290 -9.37 -24.60 15.75
CA TYR A 290 -9.36 -26.02 16.08
C TYR A 290 -10.68 -26.70 15.70
N GLU A 291 -10.65 -28.02 15.48
CA GLU A 291 -11.82 -28.82 15.07
C GLU A 291 -13.02 -28.74 16.04
N ASN A 292 -12.79 -28.34 17.29
CA ASN A 292 -13.82 -28.15 18.30
C ASN A 292 -14.54 -26.78 18.18
N TYR A 293 -14.32 -26.00 17.13
CA TYR A 293 -14.89 -24.66 16.92
C TYR A 293 -14.45 -23.65 18.01
N THR A 294 -13.22 -23.81 18.50
CA THR A 294 -12.52 -22.81 19.34
C THR A 294 -11.24 -22.38 18.64
N GLY A 295 -10.65 -21.27 19.07
CA GLY A 295 -9.40 -20.80 18.48
C GLY A 295 -8.76 -19.66 19.27
N ASN A 296 -7.65 -19.15 18.75
CA ASN A 296 -6.97 -17.96 19.28
C ASN A 296 -6.82 -16.89 18.18
N GLY A 297 -6.27 -15.71 18.54
CA GLY A 297 -6.03 -14.64 17.58
C GLY A 297 -7.31 -14.07 16.97
N ILE A 298 -7.17 -13.41 15.82
CA ILE A 298 -8.32 -12.85 15.09
C ILE A 298 -9.33 -13.95 14.73
N LEU A 299 -8.87 -15.07 14.17
CA LEU A 299 -9.76 -16.14 13.72
C LEU A 299 -10.56 -16.75 14.87
N GLY A 300 -9.91 -17.03 16.00
CA GLY A 300 -10.57 -17.54 17.20
C GLY A 300 -11.62 -16.59 17.76
N ASN A 301 -11.32 -15.29 17.80
CA ASN A 301 -12.26 -14.27 18.26
C ASN A 301 -13.53 -14.23 17.38
N VAL A 302 -13.42 -14.45 16.07
CA VAL A 302 -14.58 -14.51 15.16
C VAL A 302 -15.36 -15.83 15.32
N VAL A 303 -14.68 -16.98 15.35
CA VAL A 303 -15.33 -18.31 15.46
C VAL A 303 -16.07 -18.48 16.80
N GLU A 304 -15.52 -17.94 17.88
CA GLU A 304 -16.13 -17.96 19.22
C GLU A 304 -17.21 -16.88 19.43
N ASP A 305 -17.54 -16.13 18.37
CA ASP A 305 -18.51 -15.03 18.34
C ASP A 305 -18.17 -13.87 19.30
N LYS A 306 -16.89 -13.67 19.62
CA LYS A 306 -16.40 -12.53 20.41
C LYS A 306 -16.29 -11.26 19.57
N ALA A 307 -16.01 -11.43 18.27
CA ALA A 307 -15.99 -10.37 17.27
C ALA A 307 -16.94 -10.70 16.11
N ASP A 308 -17.54 -9.67 15.53
CA ASP A 308 -18.40 -9.76 14.34
C ASP A 308 -17.55 -9.87 13.05
N PHE A 309 -16.39 -9.20 13.04
CA PHE A 309 -15.44 -9.13 11.91
C PHE A 309 -14.00 -9.34 12.37
N GLY A 310 -13.15 -9.81 11.46
CA GLY A 310 -11.71 -9.94 11.63
C GLY A 310 -10.93 -9.23 10.51
N TYR A 311 -9.97 -8.39 10.91
CA TYR A 311 -9.07 -7.65 10.02
C TYR A 311 -7.61 -7.88 10.42
N GLY A 312 -6.73 -8.07 9.45
CA GLY A 312 -5.31 -8.30 9.65
C GLY A 312 -4.64 -8.90 8.43
N ALA A 313 -5.00 -8.48 7.21
CA ALA A 313 -4.51 -9.11 5.98
C ALA A 313 -4.70 -10.63 5.93
N ILE A 314 -5.90 -11.12 6.29
CA ILE A 314 -6.25 -12.54 6.20
C ILE A 314 -6.44 -12.90 4.72
N TYR A 315 -6.03 -14.10 4.31
CA TYR A 315 -6.18 -14.59 2.93
C TYR A 315 -7.34 -15.58 2.78
N LEU A 316 -7.59 -16.02 1.55
CA LEU A 316 -8.58 -17.05 1.24
C LEU A 316 -8.08 -18.45 1.62
N TRP A 317 -7.94 -18.71 2.91
CA TRP A 317 -7.51 -20.02 3.39
C TRP A 317 -8.67 -21.03 3.40
N ASP A 318 -8.48 -22.16 2.72
CA ASP A 318 -9.50 -23.18 2.48
C ASP A 318 -9.98 -23.87 3.77
N TYR A 319 -9.04 -24.28 4.63
CA TYR A 319 -9.35 -24.93 5.90
C TYR A 319 -10.21 -24.04 6.80
N GLU A 320 -9.83 -22.77 6.94
CA GLU A 320 -10.52 -21.78 7.77
C GLU A 320 -11.90 -21.41 7.21
N HIS A 321 -12.10 -21.43 5.88
CA HIS A 321 -13.40 -21.18 5.24
C HIS A 321 -14.51 -22.14 5.72
N HIS A 322 -14.15 -23.34 6.16
CA HIS A 322 -15.11 -24.27 6.75
C HIS A 322 -15.67 -23.79 8.10
N TYR A 323 -15.05 -22.81 8.76
CA TYR A 323 -15.46 -22.28 10.05
C TYR A 323 -15.92 -20.81 9.99
N VAL A 324 -15.42 -20.02 9.03
CA VAL A 324 -15.71 -18.59 8.86
C VAL A 324 -16.11 -18.25 7.42
N ASP A 325 -16.79 -17.11 7.24
CA ASP A 325 -17.13 -16.59 5.91
C ASP A 325 -16.15 -15.50 5.50
N TYR A 326 -15.86 -15.42 4.19
CA TYR A 326 -15.04 -14.38 3.60
C TYR A 326 -15.88 -13.37 2.83
N SER A 327 -15.54 -12.10 2.95
CA SER A 327 -16.03 -11.06 2.03
C SER A 327 -15.44 -11.25 0.62
N HIS A 328 -15.97 -10.49 -0.34
CA HIS A 328 -15.21 -10.26 -1.57
C HIS A 328 -13.86 -9.62 -1.24
N PRO A 329 -12.78 -10.02 -1.93
CA PRO A 329 -11.46 -9.48 -1.64
C PRO A 329 -11.37 -8.02 -2.07
N TYR A 330 -10.75 -7.18 -1.23
CA TYR A 330 -10.54 -5.76 -1.53
C TYR A 330 -9.17 -5.45 -2.11
N ILE A 331 -8.20 -6.35 -2.03
CA ILE A 331 -6.92 -6.24 -2.72
C ILE A 331 -6.35 -7.62 -3.10
N ARG A 332 -5.38 -7.61 -4.01
CA ARG A 332 -4.51 -8.75 -4.32
C ARG A 332 -3.09 -8.44 -3.88
N THR A 333 -2.50 -9.33 -3.10
CA THR A 333 -1.18 -9.15 -2.50
C THR A 333 -0.20 -10.22 -2.99
N GLY A 334 1.08 -9.92 -2.95
CA GLY A 334 2.17 -10.83 -3.32
C GLY A 334 3.03 -11.17 -2.12
N ILE A 335 3.22 -12.46 -1.82
CA ILE A 335 4.09 -12.90 -0.72
C ILE A 335 5.48 -13.16 -1.27
N THR A 336 6.49 -12.48 -0.73
CA THR A 336 7.87 -12.60 -1.16
C THR A 336 8.80 -12.68 0.05
N CYS A 337 10.11 -12.83 -0.20
CA CYS A 337 11.10 -12.77 0.86
C CYS A 337 12.16 -11.71 0.61
N VAL A 338 12.71 -11.20 1.72
CA VAL A 338 13.98 -10.49 1.73
C VAL A 338 15.07 -11.50 2.07
N ALA A 339 15.92 -11.80 1.10
CA ALA A 339 17.00 -12.76 1.22
C ALA A 339 18.35 -12.05 1.51
N PRO A 340 19.34 -12.76 2.06
CA PRO A 340 20.68 -12.20 2.22
C PRO A 340 21.33 -11.76 0.91
N ARG A 341 22.16 -10.72 0.99
CA ARG A 341 22.93 -10.21 -0.15
C ARG A 341 23.96 -11.24 -0.61
N PRO A 342 24.21 -11.33 -1.92
CA PRO A 342 25.25 -12.19 -2.46
C PRO A 342 26.62 -11.92 -1.84
N HIS A 343 27.36 -12.97 -1.54
CA HIS A 343 28.74 -12.83 -1.08
C HIS A 343 29.69 -12.54 -2.24
N LEU A 344 30.75 -11.78 -1.93
CA LEU A 344 31.87 -11.55 -2.85
C LEU A 344 32.55 -12.87 -3.17
N LEU A 345 32.81 -13.12 -4.47
CA LEU A 345 33.60 -14.28 -4.86
C LEU A 345 35.04 -14.12 -4.36
N ALA A 346 35.67 -15.25 -4.01
CA ALA A 346 37.03 -15.24 -3.51
C ALA A 346 38.01 -14.70 -4.56
N GLY A 347 38.87 -13.75 -4.15
CA GLY A 347 39.75 -13.03 -5.08
C GLY A 347 40.74 -13.89 -5.85
N TRP A 348 41.02 -15.12 -5.42
CA TRP A 348 41.87 -16.06 -6.17
C TRP A 348 41.22 -16.58 -7.46
N LEU A 349 39.89 -16.48 -7.60
CA LEU A 349 39.17 -16.83 -8.83
C LEU A 349 39.32 -15.76 -9.92
N THR A 350 39.72 -14.53 -9.57
CA THR A 350 39.83 -13.38 -10.47
C THR A 350 40.64 -13.65 -11.75
N PRO A 351 41.76 -14.40 -11.74
CA PRO A 351 42.50 -14.72 -12.97
C PRO A 351 41.76 -15.70 -13.90
N VAL A 352 40.80 -16.48 -13.40
CA VAL A 352 40.06 -17.51 -14.15
C VAL A 352 38.74 -16.97 -14.70
N LEU A 353 38.10 -16.06 -13.98
CA LEU A 353 36.80 -15.47 -14.34
C LEU A 353 36.69 -14.72 -15.69
N PRO A 354 37.77 -14.20 -16.34
CA PRO A 354 37.64 -13.48 -17.61
C PRO A 354 37.09 -14.34 -18.75
N PHE A 355 37.26 -15.66 -18.66
CA PHE A 355 36.77 -16.62 -19.64
C PHE A 355 35.88 -17.67 -18.98
N THR A 356 34.82 -18.07 -19.68
CA THR A 356 34.02 -19.23 -19.29
C THR A 356 34.84 -20.52 -19.44
N VAL A 357 34.37 -21.61 -18.84
CA VAL A 357 35.01 -22.93 -19.00
C VAL A 357 35.13 -23.32 -20.49
N THR A 358 34.12 -22.98 -21.29
CA THR A 358 34.12 -23.23 -22.75
C THR A 358 35.16 -22.37 -23.48
N SER A 359 35.33 -21.11 -23.10
CA SER A 359 36.37 -20.24 -23.64
C SER A 359 37.77 -20.70 -23.25
N TRP A 360 37.98 -21.14 -22.01
CA TRP A 360 39.25 -21.73 -21.59
C TRP A 360 39.57 -23.02 -22.35
N ALA A 361 38.57 -23.89 -22.57
CA ALA A 361 38.74 -25.08 -23.39
C ALA A 361 39.09 -24.72 -24.85
N ALA A 362 38.48 -23.66 -25.41
CA ALA A 362 38.80 -23.17 -26.74
C ALA A 362 40.24 -22.61 -26.83
N VAL A 363 40.70 -21.89 -25.80
CA VAL A 363 42.10 -21.41 -25.71
C VAL A 363 43.08 -22.58 -25.59
N ALA A 364 42.80 -23.58 -24.76
CA ALA A 364 43.63 -24.78 -24.67
C ALA A 364 43.70 -25.53 -26.01
N THR A 365 42.56 -25.66 -26.69
CA THR A 365 42.47 -26.29 -28.02
C THR A 365 43.20 -25.49 -29.08
N SER A 366 43.15 -24.14 -29.04
CA SER A 366 43.85 -23.29 -30.01
C SER A 366 45.36 -23.32 -29.83
N VAL A 367 45.87 -23.41 -28.59
CA VAL A 367 47.29 -23.61 -28.31
C VAL A 367 47.77 -24.96 -28.85
N PHE A 368 46.99 -26.02 -28.65
CA PHE A 368 47.31 -27.34 -29.19
C PHE A 368 47.31 -27.35 -30.74
N ALA A 369 46.30 -26.75 -31.36
CA ALA A 369 46.22 -26.62 -32.82
C ALA A 369 47.35 -25.74 -33.40
N ALA A 370 47.74 -24.67 -32.69
CA ALA A 370 48.87 -23.83 -33.06
C ALA A 370 50.20 -24.60 -32.99
N ALA A 371 50.43 -25.36 -31.92
CA ALA A 371 51.62 -26.22 -31.79
C ALA A 371 51.69 -27.27 -32.90
N LEU A 372 50.57 -27.94 -33.20
CA LEU A 372 50.50 -28.95 -34.25
C LEU A 372 50.70 -28.35 -35.65
N SER A 373 50.07 -27.20 -35.95
CA SER A 373 50.21 -26.53 -37.25
C SER A 373 51.64 -26.05 -37.50
N LEU A 374 52.30 -25.48 -36.48
CA LEU A 374 53.72 -25.14 -36.56
C LEU A 374 54.58 -26.38 -36.81
N PHE A 375 54.35 -27.48 -36.09
CA PHE A 375 55.10 -28.73 -36.27
C PHE A 375 54.93 -29.32 -37.68
N VAL A 376 53.69 -29.41 -38.18
CA VAL A 376 53.40 -29.98 -39.51
C VAL A 376 54.00 -29.13 -40.62
N ILE A 377 53.88 -27.80 -40.55
CA ILE A 377 54.37 -26.90 -41.61
C ILE A 377 55.90 -26.89 -41.66
N ILE A 378 56.55 -26.95 -40.50
CA ILE A 378 58.02 -27.01 -40.43
C ILE A 378 58.52 -28.34 -40.99
N LYS A 379 57.89 -29.47 -40.62
CA LYS A 379 58.22 -30.79 -41.20
C LYS A 379 57.93 -30.87 -42.71
N ALA A 380 56.85 -30.23 -43.18
CA ALA A 380 56.53 -30.15 -44.59
C ALA A 380 57.55 -29.30 -45.37
N THR A 381 57.99 -28.18 -44.78
CA THR A 381 59.01 -27.28 -45.34
C THR A 381 60.39 -27.95 -45.40
N GLU A 382 60.72 -28.80 -44.42
CA GLU A 382 61.92 -29.65 -44.44
C GLU A 382 61.84 -30.74 -45.54
N ARG A 383 60.66 -31.32 -45.77
CA ARG A 383 60.45 -32.43 -46.72
C ARG A 383 60.35 -31.98 -48.19
N PHE A 384 59.84 -30.78 -48.45
CA PHE A 384 59.64 -30.23 -49.81
C PHE A 384 60.33 -28.86 -49.96
N PRO A 385 61.66 -28.80 -50.03
CA PRO A 385 62.39 -27.54 -50.21
C PRO A 385 62.19 -26.96 -51.62
N SER A 386 61.97 -25.65 -51.74
CA SER A 386 61.91 -24.98 -53.05
C SER A 386 63.29 -24.95 -53.71
N THR A 387 63.33 -25.12 -55.04
CA THR A 387 64.54 -25.11 -55.86
C THR A 387 65.38 -23.85 -55.64
N GLY A 388 66.63 -24.02 -55.18
CA GLY A 388 67.61 -22.95 -54.99
C GLY A 388 67.95 -22.54 -53.56
N THR A 389 67.38 -23.21 -52.54
CA THR A 389 67.71 -22.93 -51.13
C THR A 389 68.35 -24.15 -50.47
N SER A 390 69.63 -24.04 -50.10
CA SER A 390 70.24 -24.98 -49.16
C SER A 390 69.65 -24.71 -47.78
N VAL A 391 68.63 -25.49 -47.41
CA VAL A 391 68.16 -25.54 -46.02
C VAL A 391 69.25 -26.22 -45.21
N GLN A 392 70.26 -25.45 -44.76
CA GLN A 392 71.14 -25.95 -43.71
C GLN A 392 70.25 -26.23 -42.50
N ALA A 393 70.19 -27.50 -42.10
CA ALA A 393 69.58 -27.98 -40.88
C ALA A 393 70.11 -27.15 -39.70
N GLY A 394 69.35 -26.13 -39.33
CA GLY A 394 69.88 -24.99 -38.60
C GLY A 394 68.77 -24.17 -37.98
N ALA A 395 67.81 -24.83 -37.34
CA ALA A 395 66.99 -24.21 -36.30
C ALA A 395 66.49 -25.31 -35.35
N LYS A 396 67.21 -25.54 -34.25
CA LYS A 396 66.78 -26.45 -33.16
C LYS A 396 65.49 -26.01 -32.45
N ARG A 397 64.80 -24.97 -32.93
CA ARG A 397 63.78 -24.19 -32.22
C ARG A 397 62.34 -24.67 -32.42
N TYR A 398 62.13 -25.62 -33.33
CA TYR A 398 60.83 -26.24 -33.60
C TYR A 398 61.02 -27.73 -33.98
N ALA A 399 62.10 -28.33 -33.48
CA ALA A 399 62.52 -29.67 -33.87
C ALA A 399 61.60 -30.74 -33.27
N SER A 400 61.07 -30.47 -32.07
CA SER A 400 60.11 -31.32 -31.38
C SER A 400 58.74 -30.64 -31.27
N LEU A 401 57.71 -31.46 -31.05
CA LEU A 401 56.37 -30.96 -30.74
C LEU A 401 56.38 -30.11 -29.46
N TRP A 402 57.28 -30.41 -28.51
CA TRP A 402 57.46 -29.64 -27.29
C TRP A 402 57.97 -28.23 -27.57
N ASP A 403 58.93 -28.07 -28.48
CA ASP A 403 59.44 -26.75 -28.88
C ASP A 403 58.36 -25.90 -29.56
N CYS A 404 57.52 -26.53 -30.39
CA CYS A 404 56.35 -25.88 -30.99
C CYS A 404 55.28 -25.52 -29.95
N ALA A 405 55.07 -26.36 -28.93
CA ALA A 405 54.13 -26.09 -27.84
C ALA A 405 54.58 -24.92 -26.95
N PHE A 406 55.86 -24.89 -26.56
CA PHE A 406 56.43 -23.75 -25.82
C PHE A 406 56.42 -22.47 -26.64
N SER A 407 56.62 -22.56 -27.95
CA SER A 407 56.52 -21.41 -28.84
C SER A 407 55.08 -20.91 -28.98
N ALA A 408 54.10 -21.80 -29.09
CA ALA A 408 52.68 -21.44 -29.09
C ALA A 408 52.25 -20.82 -27.74
N LEU A 409 52.74 -21.35 -26.62
CA LEU A 409 52.52 -20.80 -25.30
C LEU A 409 53.19 -19.42 -25.13
N GLY A 410 54.40 -19.26 -25.66
CA GLY A 410 55.12 -17.98 -25.71
C GLY A 410 54.36 -16.92 -26.50
N LEU A 411 53.82 -17.29 -27.67
CA LEU A 411 52.96 -16.41 -28.47
C LEU A 411 51.65 -16.05 -27.75
N LEU A 412 51.05 -17.00 -27.00
CA LEU A 412 49.87 -16.74 -26.17
C LEU A 412 50.15 -15.68 -25.09
N VAL A 413 51.34 -15.65 -24.51
CA VAL A 413 51.73 -14.61 -23.53
C VAL A 413 52.40 -13.40 -24.18
N LEU A 414 52.23 -13.23 -25.50
CA LEU A 414 52.79 -12.15 -26.33
C LEU A 414 54.31 -12.02 -26.25
N GLN A 415 55.00 -13.10 -25.91
CA GLN A 415 56.45 -13.17 -26.01
C GLN A 415 56.86 -13.46 -27.44
N THR A 416 57.68 -12.57 -27.98
CA THR A 416 58.28 -12.77 -29.30
C THR A 416 59.50 -13.67 -29.15
N PRO A 417 59.67 -14.70 -29.99
CA PRO A 417 60.91 -15.46 -30.00
C PRO A 417 62.10 -14.52 -30.27
N PRO A 418 63.21 -14.56 -29.50
CA PRO A 418 64.42 -13.76 -29.76
C PRO A 418 64.84 -13.76 -31.22
N ASP A 419 65.09 -12.54 -31.72
CA ASP A 419 65.44 -12.21 -33.09
C ASP A 419 66.83 -12.75 -33.43
N GLU A 420 66.90 -13.85 -34.17
CA GLU A 420 68.16 -14.29 -34.75
C GLU A 420 68.37 -13.53 -36.07
N ARG A 421 69.21 -12.49 -36.01
CA ARG A 421 69.79 -11.84 -37.18
C ARG A 421 70.66 -12.85 -37.95
N ARG A 422 70.05 -13.74 -38.72
CA ARG A 422 70.72 -14.58 -39.73
C ARG A 422 70.00 -14.43 -41.09
N PRO A 423 70.75 -14.25 -42.20
CA PRO A 423 70.18 -14.03 -43.53
C PRO A 423 69.74 -15.33 -44.20
N THR A 424 69.20 -16.29 -43.44
CA THR A 424 68.54 -17.47 -44.00
C THR A 424 67.06 -17.16 -44.10
N ARG A 425 66.60 -16.85 -45.31
CA ARG A 425 65.19 -16.67 -45.66
C ARG A 425 64.37 -17.83 -45.06
N LEU A 426 63.67 -17.58 -43.95
CA LEU A 426 62.54 -18.42 -43.55
C LEU A 426 61.55 -18.40 -44.72
N VAL A 427 61.49 -19.51 -45.45
CA VAL A 427 60.68 -19.69 -46.66
C VAL A 427 59.20 -19.46 -46.30
N GLY A 428 58.49 -18.79 -47.21
CA GLY A 428 57.20 -18.10 -47.04
C GLY A 428 56.14 -18.72 -46.10
N PRO A 429 55.80 -20.03 -46.16
CA PRO A 429 54.64 -20.58 -45.45
C PRO A 429 54.68 -20.45 -43.91
N THR A 430 55.85 -20.67 -43.29
CA THR A 430 56.00 -20.60 -41.82
C THR A 430 55.83 -19.17 -41.30
N ARG A 431 56.28 -18.16 -42.06
CA ARG A 431 56.09 -16.75 -41.73
C ARG A 431 54.62 -16.36 -41.77
N HIS A 432 53.87 -16.81 -42.77
CA HIS A 432 52.42 -16.55 -42.84
C HIS A 432 51.68 -17.15 -41.65
N VAL A 433 52.00 -18.38 -41.26
CA VAL A 433 51.37 -19.03 -40.10
C VAL A 433 51.74 -18.36 -38.79
N LEU A 434 53.01 -18.01 -38.57
CA LEU A 434 53.41 -17.26 -37.38
C LEU A 434 52.72 -15.89 -37.30
N VAL A 435 52.56 -15.17 -38.42
CA VAL A 435 51.84 -13.89 -38.46
C VAL A 435 50.37 -14.07 -38.07
N TRP A 436 49.67 -15.06 -38.65
CA TRP A 436 48.27 -15.32 -38.33
C TRP A 436 48.08 -15.81 -36.89
N LEU A 437 48.96 -16.68 -36.38
CA LEU A 437 48.95 -17.11 -34.98
C LEU A 437 49.21 -15.94 -34.03
N THR A 438 50.11 -15.02 -34.38
CA THR A 438 50.38 -13.82 -33.58
C THR A 438 49.15 -12.91 -33.53
N ILE A 439 48.45 -12.70 -34.65
CA ILE A 439 47.19 -11.93 -34.67
C ILE A 439 46.13 -12.62 -33.81
N MET A 440 45.97 -13.94 -33.92
CA MET A 440 45.01 -14.70 -33.13
C MET A 440 45.31 -14.60 -31.62
N PHE A 441 46.56 -14.83 -31.20
CA PHE A 441 46.94 -14.76 -29.78
C PHE A 441 46.92 -13.32 -29.23
N LEU A 442 47.18 -12.32 -30.07
CA LEU A 442 46.93 -10.91 -29.72
C LEU A 442 45.45 -10.68 -29.40
N LEU A 443 44.54 -11.18 -30.23
CA LEU A 443 43.09 -11.05 -29.99
C LEU A 443 42.66 -11.81 -28.72
N ILE A 444 43.17 -13.01 -28.49
CA ILE A 444 42.87 -13.80 -27.26
C ILE A 444 43.38 -13.07 -26.01
N THR A 445 44.62 -12.58 -26.03
CA THR A 445 45.24 -11.91 -24.87
C THR A 445 44.61 -10.56 -24.57
N THR A 446 44.29 -9.78 -25.59
CA THR A 446 43.56 -8.50 -25.44
C THR A 446 42.14 -8.73 -24.94
N SER A 447 41.47 -9.81 -25.36
CA SER A 447 40.15 -10.21 -24.84
C SER A 447 40.22 -10.66 -23.38
N TYR A 448 41.25 -11.44 -23.01
CA TYR A 448 41.49 -11.81 -21.61
C TYR A 448 41.79 -10.58 -20.74
N GLY A 449 42.66 -9.69 -21.22
CA GLY A 449 43.04 -8.46 -20.51
C GLY A 449 41.88 -7.50 -20.31
N SER A 450 41.01 -7.33 -21.31
CA SER A 450 39.80 -6.51 -21.19
C SER A 450 38.77 -7.14 -20.24
N GLY A 451 38.59 -8.46 -20.29
CA GLY A 451 37.75 -9.20 -19.34
C GLY A 451 38.27 -9.10 -17.90
N LEU A 452 39.58 -9.24 -17.69
CA LEU A 452 40.22 -9.10 -16.38
C LEU A 452 40.09 -7.68 -15.84
N ALA A 453 40.33 -6.66 -16.66
CA ALA A 453 40.13 -5.27 -16.28
C ALA A 453 38.66 -5.01 -15.86
N SER A 454 37.69 -5.55 -16.61
CA SER A 454 36.26 -5.46 -16.26
C SER A 454 35.96 -6.11 -14.90
N ILE A 455 36.50 -7.30 -14.61
CA ILE A 455 36.30 -7.99 -13.32
C ILE A 455 36.98 -7.26 -12.15
N LEU A 456 38.12 -6.61 -12.39
CA LEU A 456 38.80 -5.82 -11.37
C LEU A 456 38.08 -4.48 -11.08
N THR A 457 37.36 -3.93 -12.06
CA THR A 457 36.57 -2.70 -11.86
C THR A 457 35.25 -2.94 -11.12
N VAL A 458 34.59 -4.08 -11.33
CA VAL A 458 33.31 -4.40 -10.69
C VAL A 458 33.42 -5.75 -9.98
N PRO A 459 33.34 -5.79 -8.63
CA PRO A 459 33.45 -7.03 -7.90
C PRO A 459 32.36 -8.02 -8.34
N ARG A 460 32.76 -9.27 -8.57
CA ARG A 460 31.84 -10.35 -8.91
C ARG A 460 31.31 -10.99 -7.63
N PHE A 461 30.00 -11.14 -7.58
CA PHE A 461 29.31 -11.78 -6.47
C PHE A 461 28.80 -13.16 -6.89
N GLY A 462 28.49 -14.00 -5.91
CA GLY A 462 27.74 -15.25 -6.13
C GLY A 462 26.35 -15.00 -6.74
N PRO A 463 25.67 -16.07 -7.20
CA PRO A 463 24.31 -15.95 -7.70
C PRO A 463 23.38 -15.43 -6.59
N PRO A 464 22.53 -14.42 -6.86
CA PRO A 464 21.54 -13.95 -5.90
C PRO A 464 20.38 -14.92 -5.78
N ILE A 465 19.72 -14.89 -4.62
CA ILE A 465 18.42 -15.54 -4.43
C ILE A 465 17.35 -14.57 -4.93
N ASP A 466 16.96 -14.71 -6.20
CA ASP A 466 15.97 -13.83 -6.83
C ASP A 466 14.64 -14.55 -7.09
N THR A 467 14.65 -15.89 -7.22
CA THR A 467 13.49 -16.72 -7.59
C THR A 467 13.17 -17.80 -6.56
N VAL A 468 11.97 -18.37 -6.66
CA VAL A 468 11.51 -19.47 -5.79
C VAL A 468 12.42 -20.70 -5.91
N PRO A 469 12.84 -21.15 -7.11
CA PRO A 469 13.83 -22.21 -7.25
C PRO A 469 15.21 -21.87 -6.66
N ASP A 470 15.65 -20.61 -6.72
CA ASP A 470 16.95 -20.21 -6.15
C ASP A 470 16.93 -20.35 -4.62
N LEU A 471 15.83 -19.94 -3.98
CA LEU A 471 15.65 -20.07 -2.54
C LEU A 471 15.65 -21.55 -2.14
N ALA A 472 14.90 -22.39 -2.86
CA ALA A 472 14.89 -23.83 -2.67
C ALA A 472 16.28 -24.46 -2.80
N ALA A 473 17.03 -24.10 -3.85
CA ALA A 473 18.37 -24.62 -4.14
C ALA A 473 19.43 -24.15 -3.13
N SER A 474 19.24 -22.97 -2.52
CA SER A 474 20.17 -22.42 -1.52
C SER A 474 20.19 -23.21 -0.21
N ASN A 475 19.15 -24.00 0.07
CA ASN A 475 18.93 -24.68 1.37
C ASN A 475 18.93 -23.73 2.58
N MET A 476 18.64 -22.45 2.34
CA MET A 476 18.55 -21.43 3.38
C MET A 476 17.18 -21.50 4.08
N PRO A 477 17.13 -21.39 5.43
CA PRO A 477 15.86 -21.23 6.10
C PRO A 477 15.20 -19.90 5.73
N TRP A 478 13.87 -19.91 5.63
CA TRP A 478 13.09 -18.68 5.55
C TRP A 478 12.12 -18.61 6.72
N ALA A 479 11.91 -17.41 7.26
CA ALA A 479 11.23 -17.24 8.53
C ALA A 479 10.17 -16.13 8.51
N ALA A 480 9.17 -16.33 9.37
CA ALA A 480 8.14 -15.35 9.69
C ALA A 480 7.73 -15.46 11.17
N THR A 481 6.95 -14.48 11.64
CA THR A 481 6.50 -14.40 13.04
C THR A 481 5.39 -15.40 13.37
N HIS A 482 4.59 -15.76 12.36
CA HIS A 482 3.40 -16.60 12.52
C HIS A 482 3.38 -17.71 11.48
N PRO A 483 2.78 -18.88 11.76
CA PRO A 483 2.58 -19.93 10.77
C PRO A 483 1.58 -19.56 9.64
N ALA A 484 0.84 -18.46 9.75
CA ALA A 484 -0.14 -18.02 8.73
C ALA A 484 0.47 -17.86 7.32
N TRP A 485 1.77 -17.51 7.26
CA TRP A 485 2.53 -17.35 6.01
C TRP A 485 2.71 -18.63 5.20
N ILE A 486 2.33 -19.79 5.73
CA ILE A 486 2.36 -21.07 5.00
C ILE A 486 0.98 -21.67 4.77
N PHE A 487 -0.11 -21.09 5.29
CA PHE A 487 -1.43 -21.72 5.23
C PHE A 487 -1.86 -22.02 3.78
N SER A 488 -1.64 -21.07 2.87
CA SER A 488 -1.89 -21.24 1.43
C SER A 488 -0.99 -22.27 0.74
N LEU A 489 0.14 -22.63 1.35
CA LEU A 489 1.12 -23.56 0.77
C LEU A 489 1.00 -24.97 1.36
N ARG A 490 0.45 -25.13 2.57
CA ARG A 490 0.44 -26.41 3.35
C ARG A 490 -0.11 -27.60 2.57
N GLU A 491 -1.07 -27.39 1.67
CA GLU A 491 -1.68 -28.46 0.86
C GLU A 491 -1.00 -28.66 -0.51
N GLY A 492 0.02 -27.86 -0.82
CA GLY A 492 0.81 -27.96 -2.04
C GLY A 492 1.51 -29.32 -2.15
N ARG A 493 1.25 -30.03 -3.25
CA ARG A 493 1.85 -31.35 -3.53
C ARG A 493 3.04 -31.29 -4.48
N ASP A 494 3.33 -30.12 -5.02
CA ASP A 494 4.46 -29.99 -5.94
C ASP A 494 5.79 -30.11 -5.17
N PRO A 495 6.81 -30.78 -5.74
CA PRO A 495 8.06 -31.04 -5.04
C PRO A 495 8.78 -29.76 -4.57
N LEU A 496 8.61 -28.64 -5.28
CA LEU A 496 9.27 -27.38 -4.99
C LEU A 496 8.66 -26.73 -3.74
N THR A 497 7.33 -26.62 -3.66
CA THR A 497 6.60 -26.10 -2.50
C THR A 497 6.85 -26.94 -1.26
N VAL A 498 6.82 -28.28 -1.39
CA VAL A 498 7.14 -29.18 -0.27
C VAL A 498 8.56 -28.93 0.26
N HIS A 499 9.54 -28.73 -0.64
CA HIS A 499 10.92 -28.44 -0.26
C HIS A 499 11.04 -27.08 0.44
N ILE A 500 10.40 -26.04 -0.08
CA ILE A 500 10.40 -24.70 0.53
C ILE A 500 9.71 -24.70 1.89
N LEU A 501 8.59 -25.41 2.04
CA LEU A 501 7.91 -25.58 3.31
C LEU A 501 8.81 -26.26 4.36
N SER A 502 9.64 -27.22 3.95
CA SER A 502 10.60 -27.87 4.86
C SER A 502 11.67 -26.89 5.40
N GLN A 503 11.92 -25.81 4.67
CA GLN A 503 12.87 -24.74 5.03
C GLN A 503 12.23 -23.64 5.90
N PHE A 504 10.90 -23.61 6.04
CA PHE A 504 10.19 -22.58 6.80
C PHE A 504 10.44 -22.70 8.31
N ARG A 505 10.65 -21.57 9.00
CA ARG A 505 10.85 -21.49 10.45
C ARG A 505 10.00 -20.38 11.06
N ILE A 506 9.42 -20.64 12.23
CA ILE A 506 8.68 -19.63 12.98
C ILE A 506 9.65 -19.01 13.99
N MET A 507 9.80 -17.69 13.95
CA MET A 507 10.74 -16.94 14.79
C MET A 507 10.05 -15.74 15.43
N LYS A 508 10.28 -15.52 16.73
CA LYS A 508 9.76 -14.33 17.41
C LYS A 508 10.48 -13.07 16.94
N ASN A 509 9.84 -11.90 17.06
CA ASN A 509 10.38 -10.62 16.61
C ASN A 509 11.83 -10.35 17.06
N GLU A 510 12.17 -10.59 18.33
CA GLU A 510 13.53 -10.38 18.86
C GLU A 510 14.58 -11.34 18.27
N GLU A 511 14.18 -12.55 17.92
CA GLU A 511 15.04 -13.56 17.29
C GLU A 511 15.24 -13.21 15.81
N SER A 512 14.14 -12.96 15.09
CA SER A 512 14.16 -12.51 13.68
C SER A 512 15.02 -11.27 13.50
N LYS A 513 14.95 -10.32 14.45
CA LYS A 513 15.78 -9.11 14.43
C LYS A 513 17.27 -9.44 14.48
N LYS A 514 17.71 -10.40 15.31
CA LYS A 514 19.12 -10.81 15.37
C LYS A 514 19.58 -11.46 14.06
N HIS A 515 18.79 -12.39 13.52
CA HIS A 515 19.12 -13.09 12.28
C HIS A 515 19.12 -12.15 11.06
N SER A 516 18.33 -11.06 11.08
CA SER A 516 18.35 -10.03 10.04
C SER A 516 19.73 -9.39 9.82
N PHE A 517 20.57 -9.33 10.86
CA PHE A 517 21.95 -8.82 10.79
C PHE A 517 23.00 -9.90 10.45
N MET A 518 22.66 -11.19 10.63
CA MET A 518 23.56 -12.31 10.36
C MET A 518 23.61 -12.65 8.87
N GLY A 519 22.51 -12.45 8.14
CA GLY A 519 22.41 -12.77 6.72
C GLY A 519 22.41 -14.28 6.45
N ASP A 520 21.87 -15.06 7.39
CA ASP A 520 21.78 -16.52 7.34
C ASP A 520 20.38 -17.05 7.00
N THR A 521 19.37 -16.16 7.03
CA THR A 521 17.95 -16.49 6.93
C THR A 521 17.26 -15.50 6.00
N ALA A 522 16.30 -15.97 5.21
CA ALA A 522 15.40 -15.12 4.43
C ALA A 522 14.13 -14.78 5.23
N PHE A 523 13.55 -13.60 5.06
CA PHE A 523 12.38 -13.18 5.84
C PHE A 523 11.18 -12.91 4.95
N SER A 524 10.02 -13.43 5.34
CA SER A 524 8.76 -13.19 4.62
C SER A 524 8.31 -11.74 4.73
N ILE A 525 7.94 -11.15 3.60
CA ILE A 525 7.28 -9.85 3.54
C ILE A 525 6.16 -9.90 2.51
N GLU A 526 5.27 -8.93 2.61
CA GLU A 526 4.10 -8.85 1.74
C GLU A 526 4.17 -7.61 0.85
N ARG A 527 3.84 -7.77 -0.43
CA ARG A 527 3.87 -6.75 -1.47
C ARG A 527 2.45 -6.33 -1.86
N LEU A 528 2.14 -5.06 -1.63
CA LEU A 528 0.84 -4.45 -1.88
C LEU A 528 0.67 -4.01 -3.36
N PRO A 529 -0.59 -3.83 -3.83
CA PRO A 529 -0.90 -3.51 -5.23
C PRO A 529 -0.19 -2.28 -5.82
N ALA A 530 0.01 -1.21 -5.04
CA ALA A 530 0.70 -0.01 -5.53
C ALA A 530 2.23 -0.09 -5.43
N GLY A 531 2.79 -1.25 -5.08
CA GLY A 531 4.22 -1.52 -5.05
C GLY A 531 4.91 -1.27 -3.72
N HIS A 532 4.14 -0.99 -2.66
CA HIS A 532 4.66 -0.88 -1.29
C HIS A 532 4.74 -2.25 -0.63
N TYR A 533 5.40 -2.30 0.54
CA TYR A 533 5.61 -3.55 1.27
C TYR A 533 5.13 -3.41 2.71
N ALA A 534 4.45 -4.45 3.20
CA ALA A 534 4.24 -4.65 4.63
C ALA A 534 5.48 -5.39 5.17
N ILE A 535 6.26 -4.66 5.98
CA ILE A 535 7.52 -5.12 6.54
C ILE A 535 7.33 -5.20 8.05
N GLY A 536 7.65 -6.35 8.65
CA GLY A 536 7.61 -6.50 10.09
C GLY A 536 8.71 -5.71 10.79
N ASP A 537 8.44 -5.24 12.01
CA ASP A 537 9.34 -4.38 12.80
C ASP A 537 10.71 -5.01 13.10
N TYR A 538 10.84 -6.33 12.91
CA TYR A 538 12.09 -7.07 13.07
C TYR A 538 13.11 -6.83 11.93
N ILE A 539 12.67 -6.36 10.75
CA ILE A 539 13.57 -5.97 9.66
C ILE A 539 13.86 -4.47 9.78
N THR A 540 14.99 -4.15 10.41
CA THR A 540 15.42 -2.75 10.54
C THR A 540 15.99 -2.19 9.22
N GLU A 541 15.94 -0.86 9.06
CA GLU A 541 16.54 -0.20 7.88
C GLU A 541 18.03 -0.50 7.73
N GLU A 542 18.75 -0.59 8.85
CA GLU A 542 20.18 -0.92 8.86
C GLU A 542 20.42 -2.34 8.34
N ALA A 543 19.66 -3.33 8.83
CA ALA A 543 19.76 -4.71 8.35
C ALA A 543 19.40 -4.83 6.86
N ALA A 544 18.32 -4.15 6.43
CA ALA A 544 17.90 -4.12 5.04
C ALA A 544 18.94 -3.45 4.12
N ALA A 545 19.56 -2.35 4.56
CA ALA A 545 20.53 -1.60 3.78
C ALA A 545 21.90 -2.29 3.69
N THR A 546 22.27 -3.14 4.66
CA THR A 546 23.61 -3.72 4.75
C THR A 546 23.66 -5.20 4.35
N LYS A 547 22.68 -6.00 4.76
CA LYS A 547 22.75 -7.47 4.69
C LYS A 547 21.71 -8.11 3.80
N LEU A 548 20.57 -7.47 3.58
CA LEU A 548 19.44 -8.09 2.90
C LEU A 548 19.16 -7.47 1.52
N ARG A 549 18.41 -8.19 0.71
CA ARG A 549 17.96 -7.83 -0.64
C ARG A 549 16.62 -8.48 -0.91
N LEU A 550 15.72 -7.72 -1.53
CA LEU A 550 14.41 -8.20 -1.94
C LEU A 550 14.52 -9.21 -3.10
N MET A 551 13.83 -10.34 -2.98
CA MET A 551 13.64 -11.28 -4.09
C MET A 551 12.80 -10.65 -5.21
N LYS A 552 13.11 -10.98 -6.47
CA LYS A 552 12.36 -10.44 -7.62
C LYS A 552 11.02 -11.14 -7.83
N GLN A 553 10.99 -12.45 -7.59
CA GLN A 553 9.79 -13.27 -7.72
C GLN A 553 9.09 -13.39 -6.37
N ASP A 554 7.76 -13.28 -6.39
CA ASP A 554 6.93 -13.65 -5.25
C ASP A 554 6.86 -15.18 -5.13
N LEU A 555 6.82 -15.68 -3.90
CA LEU A 555 6.54 -17.07 -3.58
C LEU A 555 5.16 -17.48 -4.11
N TYR A 556 4.14 -16.69 -3.80
CA TYR A 556 2.76 -16.88 -4.26
C TYR A 556 1.96 -15.57 -4.14
N TYR A 557 0.78 -15.54 -4.73
CA TYR A 557 -0.15 -14.40 -4.64
C TYR A 557 -1.40 -14.82 -3.88
N GLU A 558 -1.98 -13.88 -3.16
CA GLU A 558 -3.23 -14.09 -2.43
C GLU A 558 -4.20 -12.94 -2.60
N PHE A 559 -5.45 -13.23 -2.31
CA PHE A 559 -6.52 -12.24 -2.22
C PHE A 559 -6.87 -12.01 -0.76
N VAL A 560 -7.04 -10.74 -0.38
CA VAL A 560 -7.28 -10.35 1.01
C VAL A 560 -8.76 -10.01 1.20
N PRO A 561 -9.56 -10.93 1.79
CA PRO A 561 -10.90 -10.64 2.26
C PRO A 561 -10.94 -10.13 3.72
N THR A 562 -12.10 -9.64 4.13
CA THR A 562 -12.47 -9.52 5.54
C THR A 562 -13.04 -10.85 5.99
N VAL A 563 -12.71 -11.26 7.21
CA VAL A 563 -13.30 -12.45 7.84
C VAL A 563 -14.55 -12.07 8.61
N LEU A 564 -15.61 -12.86 8.46
CA LEU A 564 -16.86 -12.69 9.17
C LEU A 564 -17.29 -14.01 9.81
N ARG A 565 -18.14 -13.88 10.83
CA ARG A 565 -18.89 -15.02 11.35
C ARG A 565 -19.66 -15.72 10.22
N LYS A 566 -19.66 -17.05 10.25
CA LYS A 566 -20.47 -17.91 9.38
C LYS A 566 -21.95 -17.50 9.38
N GLY A 567 -22.51 -17.25 8.20
CA GLY A 567 -23.89 -16.79 7.99
C GLY A 567 -24.14 -15.32 8.38
N SER A 568 -23.10 -14.48 8.42
CA SER A 568 -23.24 -13.08 8.87
C SER A 568 -24.25 -12.29 8.03
N PRO A 569 -25.19 -11.56 8.67
CA PRO A 569 -26.14 -10.71 7.95
C PRO A 569 -25.48 -9.50 7.28
N PHE A 570 -24.25 -9.17 7.68
CA PHE A 570 -23.52 -7.99 7.18
C PHE A 570 -22.77 -8.23 5.87
N LEU A 571 -22.54 -9.50 5.50
CA LEU A 571 -21.74 -9.89 4.34
C LEU A 571 -22.17 -9.20 3.03
N PRO A 572 -23.47 -9.14 2.66
CA PRO A 572 -23.88 -8.47 1.42
C PRO A 572 -23.63 -6.96 1.43
N SER A 573 -23.83 -6.31 2.58
CA SER A 573 -23.61 -4.87 2.73
C SER A 573 -22.13 -4.51 2.70
N LEU A 574 -21.28 -5.34 3.30
CA LEU A 574 -19.82 -5.18 3.26
C LEU A 574 -19.29 -5.38 1.84
N ASN A 575 -19.73 -6.42 1.14
CA ASN A 575 -19.31 -6.66 -0.26
C ASN A 575 -19.67 -5.47 -1.17
N ARG A 576 -20.85 -4.87 -1.00
CA ARG A 576 -21.23 -3.65 -1.74
C ARG A 576 -20.30 -2.47 -1.42
N LEU A 577 -19.94 -2.27 -0.14
CA LEU A 577 -18.98 -1.22 0.23
C LEU A 577 -17.63 -1.45 -0.43
N ILE A 578 -17.10 -2.68 -0.35
CA ILE A 578 -15.81 -3.04 -0.94
C ILE A 578 -15.79 -2.75 -2.44
N HIS A 579 -16.85 -3.11 -3.18
CA HIS A 579 -16.95 -2.76 -4.60
C HIS A 579 -16.90 -1.26 -4.84
N HIS A 580 -17.63 -0.44 -4.08
CA HIS A 580 -17.55 1.01 -4.21
C HIS A 580 -16.16 1.59 -3.89
N LEU A 581 -15.46 1.03 -2.90
CA LEU A 581 -14.10 1.45 -2.54
C LEU A 581 -13.08 1.09 -3.63
N LEU A 582 -13.25 -0.07 -4.27
CA LEU A 582 -12.46 -0.49 -5.43
C LEU A 582 -12.72 0.41 -6.65
N ASP A 583 -14.00 0.59 -7.02
CA ASP A 583 -14.41 1.37 -8.19
C ASP A 583 -14.00 2.85 -8.09
N SER A 584 -13.93 3.39 -6.87
CA SER A 584 -13.48 4.77 -6.62
C SER A 584 -11.95 4.94 -6.61
N GLY A 585 -11.18 3.86 -6.59
CA GLY A 585 -9.72 3.90 -6.48
C GLY A 585 -9.20 4.34 -5.10
N LEU A 586 -10.07 4.43 -4.08
CA LEU A 586 -9.69 4.83 -2.71
C LEU A 586 -8.67 3.88 -2.09
N MET A 587 -8.73 2.60 -2.41
CA MET A 587 -7.79 1.59 -1.93
C MET A 587 -6.34 1.92 -2.32
N LEU A 588 -6.10 2.27 -3.59
CA LEU A 588 -4.77 2.68 -4.06
C LEU A 588 -4.35 4.02 -3.47
N LYS A 589 -5.31 4.95 -3.26
CA LYS A 589 -5.04 6.24 -2.62
C LYS A 589 -4.59 6.04 -1.18
N TRP A 590 -5.28 5.23 -0.39
CA TRP A 590 -4.94 4.95 1.01
C TRP A 590 -3.58 4.26 1.14
N GLU A 591 -3.25 3.35 0.22
CA GLU A 591 -1.91 2.77 0.15
C GLU A 591 -0.84 3.85 -0.11
N GLN A 592 -1.13 4.83 -0.99
CA GLN A 592 -0.19 5.88 -1.41
C GLN A 592 -0.16 7.14 -0.53
N GLN A 593 -1.02 7.25 0.50
CA GLN A 593 -1.04 8.41 1.39
C GLN A 593 0.30 8.63 2.09
N PRO A 594 0.61 9.84 2.61
CA PRO A 594 1.98 10.28 2.93
C PRO A 594 2.71 9.37 3.92
N GLN A 595 3.29 8.30 3.39
CA GLN A 595 4.02 7.28 4.13
C GLN A 595 5.19 7.90 4.86
N LEU A 596 5.78 8.99 4.34
CA LEU A 596 6.94 9.61 4.95
C LEU A 596 6.63 10.22 6.33
N ILE A 597 5.48 10.88 6.51
CA ILE A 597 5.08 11.48 7.79
C ILE A 597 4.65 10.40 8.78
N GLN A 598 3.83 9.45 8.31
CA GLN A 598 3.38 8.33 9.13
C GLN A 598 4.52 7.37 9.51
N LYS A 599 5.51 7.18 8.63
CA LYS A 599 6.73 6.39 8.89
C LYS A 599 7.45 6.86 10.14
N TYR A 600 7.52 8.18 10.36
CA TYR A 600 8.15 8.75 11.56
C TYR A 600 7.20 8.86 12.76
N GLY A 601 5.99 8.29 12.68
CA GLY A 601 5.02 8.24 13.79
C GLY A 601 4.24 9.53 14.02
N TYR A 602 4.19 10.45 13.04
CA TYR A 602 3.43 11.69 13.13
C TYR A 602 2.02 11.54 12.52
N PRO A 603 1.02 12.19 13.10
CA PRO A 603 -0.30 12.32 12.47
C PRO A 603 -0.20 13.12 11.17
N VAL A 604 -0.98 12.74 10.17
CA VAL A 604 -1.05 13.47 8.90
C VAL A 604 -2.50 13.68 8.46
N GLU A 605 -2.83 14.90 8.07
CA GLU A 605 -4.09 15.24 7.41
C GLU A 605 -3.79 15.77 6.00
N GLU A 606 -4.63 15.42 5.02
CA GLU A 606 -4.58 15.94 3.65
C GLU A 606 -5.72 16.92 3.44
N HIS A 607 -5.43 18.12 2.96
CA HIS A 607 -6.40 19.17 2.73
C HIS A 607 -6.35 19.64 1.29
N ILE A 608 -7.51 19.74 0.63
CA ILE A 608 -7.64 20.30 -0.71
C ILE A 608 -8.21 21.71 -0.59
N VAL A 609 -7.46 22.70 -1.05
CA VAL A 609 -7.82 24.12 -1.04
C VAL A 609 -8.07 24.59 -2.46
N GLN A 610 -9.23 25.21 -2.71
CA GLN A 610 -9.55 25.79 -3.99
C GLN A 610 -9.16 27.28 -4.00
N THR A 611 -8.41 27.71 -5.02
CA THR A 611 -8.07 29.12 -5.24
C THR A 611 -9.21 29.87 -5.92
N GLU A 612 -9.22 31.20 -5.82
CA GLU A 612 -10.23 32.05 -6.47
C GLU A 612 -10.30 31.81 -7.99
N ASP A 613 -9.16 31.52 -8.62
CA ASP A 613 -9.06 31.26 -10.05
C ASP A 613 -9.24 29.78 -10.44
N GLY A 614 -9.50 28.89 -9.47
CA GLY A 614 -9.98 27.52 -9.71
C GLY A 614 -8.94 26.40 -9.63
N TYR A 615 -7.71 26.67 -9.20
CA TYR A 615 -6.72 25.62 -8.91
C TYR A 615 -7.08 24.88 -7.62
N LEU A 616 -6.77 23.58 -7.59
CA LEU A 616 -6.98 22.73 -6.42
C LEU A 616 -5.61 22.34 -5.85
N LEU A 617 -5.27 22.96 -4.72
CA LEU A 617 -4.01 22.80 -4.03
C LEU A 617 -4.13 21.70 -2.98
N THR A 618 -3.27 20.69 -3.03
CA THR A 618 -3.22 19.65 -1.99
C THR A 618 -2.16 20.03 -0.97
N HIS A 619 -2.55 20.21 0.29
CA HIS A 619 -1.66 20.51 1.41
C HIS A 619 -1.64 19.34 2.39
N PHE A 620 -0.52 19.17 3.09
CA PHE A 620 -0.40 18.20 4.17
C PHE A 620 -0.27 18.94 5.50
N ARG A 621 -0.87 18.40 6.55
CA ARG A 621 -0.85 18.99 7.89
C ARG A 621 -0.36 17.97 8.90
N ILE A 622 0.55 18.40 9.78
CA ILE A 622 0.99 17.66 10.96
C ILE A 622 0.39 18.38 12.17
N PRO A 623 -0.78 17.95 12.67
CA PRO A 623 -1.55 18.70 13.67
C PRO A 623 -0.90 18.72 15.06
N HIS A 624 -0.02 17.77 15.37
CA HIS A 624 0.74 17.69 16.62
C HIS A 624 1.95 16.76 16.48
N GLY A 625 2.90 16.92 17.40
CA GLY A 625 4.05 16.01 17.54
C GLY A 625 3.68 14.65 18.12
N ARG A 626 4.68 13.77 18.24
CA ARG A 626 4.46 12.34 18.57
C ARG A 626 4.00 12.07 20.00
N ALA A 627 4.31 12.97 20.92
CA ALA A 627 3.90 12.87 22.32
C ALA A 627 2.39 13.13 22.55
N GLY A 628 1.62 13.23 21.47
CA GLY A 628 0.19 13.45 21.50
C GLY A 628 -0.19 14.93 21.57
N ALA A 629 -1.50 15.18 21.57
CA ALA A 629 -2.02 16.53 21.65
C ALA A 629 -1.90 17.09 23.08
N SER A 630 -0.92 17.95 23.34
CA SER A 630 -0.95 18.89 24.47
C SER A 630 -2.27 19.69 24.52
N ALA A 631 -2.81 19.92 25.72
CA ALA A 631 -4.05 20.67 25.91
C ALA A 631 -3.86 22.16 25.57
N GLY A 632 -4.43 22.63 24.45
CA GLY A 632 -4.42 24.04 24.04
C GLY A 632 -4.60 24.26 22.54
N ARG A 633 -4.97 25.49 22.14
CA ARG A 633 -4.97 25.92 20.73
C ARG A 633 -3.53 26.08 20.24
N ARG A 634 -3.17 25.40 19.17
CA ARG A 634 -1.84 25.47 18.55
C ARG A 634 -1.81 26.57 17.50
N SER A 635 -0.68 27.27 17.41
CA SER A 635 -0.48 28.29 16.39
C SER A 635 -0.10 27.62 15.07
N PRO A 636 -0.85 27.88 13.98
CA PRO A 636 -0.55 27.32 12.68
C PRO A 636 0.73 27.91 12.07
N VAL A 637 1.50 27.08 11.39
CA VAL A 637 2.75 27.46 10.71
C VAL A 637 2.73 26.93 9.28
N ILE A 638 2.83 27.84 8.31
CA ILE A 638 2.96 27.50 6.89
C ILE A 638 4.44 27.30 6.56
N LEU A 639 4.77 26.15 5.97
CA LEU A 639 6.08 25.85 5.41
C LEU A 639 5.99 25.83 3.88
N GLN A 640 6.43 26.91 3.23
CA GLN A 640 6.32 27.08 1.78
C GLN A 640 7.65 26.81 1.06
N HIS A 641 7.64 25.78 0.19
CA HIS A 641 8.81 25.34 -0.57
C HIS A 641 9.25 26.33 -1.68
N GLY A 642 10.46 26.11 -2.20
CA GLY A 642 11.06 26.87 -3.29
C GLY A 642 10.65 26.43 -4.71
N VAL A 643 11.35 26.96 -5.72
CA VAL A 643 11.08 26.66 -7.14
C VAL A 643 11.34 25.18 -7.46
N PHE A 644 10.49 24.58 -8.29
CA PHE A 644 10.53 23.15 -8.67
C PHE A 644 10.45 22.15 -7.52
N SER A 645 10.12 22.62 -6.33
CA SER A 645 10.08 21.82 -5.11
C SER A 645 8.65 21.48 -4.69
N ALA A 646 8.54 20.73 -3.60
CA ALA A 646 7.30 20.36 -2.96
C ALA A 646 7.43 20.42 -1.43
N SER A 647 6.28 20.36 -0.76
CA SER A 647 6.12 20.23 0.70
C SER A 647 7.03 19.17 1.34
N ASP A 648 7.40 18.11 0.60
CA ASP A 648 8.24 17.02 1.09
C ASP A 648 9.60 17.49 1.60
N THR A 649 10.15 18.57 1.03
CA THR A 649 11.48 19.10 1.41
C THR A 649 11.61 19.40 2.90
N TRP A 650 10.53 19.77 3.56
CA TRP A 650 10.50 20.09 4.98
C TRP A 650 10.54 18.87 5.91
N ILE A 651 10.55 17.66 5.37
CA ILE A 651 10.48 16.37 6.10
C ILE A 651 11.47 15.30 5.61
N LEU A 652 12.35 15.60 4.64
CA LEU A 652 13.26 14.59 4.05
C LEU A 652 14.42 14.16 4.97
N MET A 653 14.86 15.04 5.89
CA MET A 653 16.01 14.81 6.76
C MET A 653 15.72 13.88 7.96
N GLY A 654 14.47 13.41 8.11
CA GLY A 654 14.03 12.63 9.26
C GLY A 654 13.67 13.48 10.49
N GLN A 655 13.23 12.81 11.55
CA GLN A 655 12.55 13.40 12.72
C GLN A 655 13.33 14.50 13.46
N GLU A 656 14.66 14.38 13.62
CA GLU A 656 15.44 15.31 14.46
C GLU A 656 16.03 16.49 13.72
N GLN A 657 16.07 16.42 12.38
CA GLN A 657 16.74 17.38 11.51
C GLN A 657 15.77 18.09 10.56
N SER A 658 14.54 17.61 10.41
CA SER A 658 13.55 18.24 9.54
C SER A 658 12.72 19.28 10.29
N LEU A 659 12.67 20.51 9.77
CA LEU A 659 11.93 21.61 10.40
C LEU A 659 10.43 21.29 10.60
N GLY A 660 9.80 20.58 9.68
CA GLY A 660 8.39 20.19 9.80
C GLY A 660 8.10 19.35 11.04
N PHE A 661 8.94 18.35 11.32
CA PHE A 661 8.82 17.51 12.50
C PHE A 661 9.19 18.25 13.79
N MET A 662 10.26 19.05 13.74
CA MET A 662 10.69 19.85 14.90
C MET A 662 9.61 20.83 15.36
N LEU A 663 8.91 21.49 14.44
CA LEU A 663 7.80 22.40 14.80
C LEU A 663 6.62 21.65 15.41
N ALA A 664 6.28 20.47 14.88
CA ALA A 664 5.22 19.64 15.43
C ALA A 664 5.55 19.18 16.86
N ASP A 665 6.77 18.70 17.10
CA ASP A 665 7.26 18.30 18.42
C ASP A 665 7.40 19.51 19.38
N ALA A 666 7.64 20.72 18.86
CA ALA A 666 7.61 21.97 19.62
C ALA A 666 6.17 22.49 19.93
N GLY A 667 5.13 21.79 19.47
CA GLY A 667 3.74 22.08 19.78
C GLY A 667 3.04 23.05 18.83
N TYR A 668 3.56 23.24 17.62
CA TYR A 668 2.91 24.00 16.56
C TYR A 668 2.00 23.11 15.70
N ASP A 669 1.03 23.74 15.02
CA ASP A 669 0.21 23.09 14.00
C ASP A 669 0.84 23.32 12.63
N VAL A 670 1.47 22.30 12.04
CA VAL A 670 2.36 22.48 10.89
C VAL A 670 1.61 22.20 9.59
N TRP A 671 1.61 23.18 8.69
CA TRP A 671 1.01 23.12 7.37
C TRP A 671 2.09 23.11 6.30
N LEU A 672 2.26 21.95 5.65
CA LEU A 672 3.17 21.75 4.52
C LEU A 672 2.43 22.07 3.23
N THR A 673 2.65 23.27 2.72
CA THR A 673 1.87 23.82 1.61
C THR A 673 2.54 23.54 0.26
N ASN A 674 1.73 23.47 -0.79
CA ASN A 674 2.17 23.20 -2.16
C ASN A 674 1.62 24.26 -3.10
N THR A 675 2.42 24.69 -4.07
CA THR A 675 1.98 25.65 -5.10
C THR A 675 1.36 24.93 -6.30
N ARG A 676 0.46 25.63 -7.01
CA ARG A 676 -0.10 25.16 -8.29
C ARG A 676 0.96 24.61 -9.25
N GLY A 677 0.62 23.50 -9.91
CA GLY A 677 1.44 22.85 -10.94
C GLY A 677 2.56 21.94 -10.44
N ASN A 678 2.86 21.91 -9.13
CA ASN A 678 3.78 20.91 -8.59
C ASN A 678 3.11 19.53 -8.50
N ARG A 679 3.88 18.48 -8.16
CA ARG A 679 3.45 17.08 -8.12
C ARG A 679 2.18 16.81 -7.31
N HIS A 680 1.93 17.62 -6.27
CA HIS A 680 0.78 17.46 -5.37
C HIS A 680 -0.41 18.33 -5.76
N SER A 681 -0.19 19.42 -6.52
CA SER A 681 -1.21 20.44 -6.83
C SER A 681 -1.37 20.66 -8.34
N ARG A 682 -1.48 19.56 -9.09
CA ARG A 682 -1.64 19.52 -10.56
C ARG A 682 -3.10 19.33 -10.99
N LYS A 683 -4.04 20.06 -10.37
CA LYS A 683 -5.49 19.96 -10.63
C LYS A 683 -6.16 21.33 -10.68
N HIS A 684 -7.22 21.44 -11.49
CA HIS A 684 -8.07 22.62 -11.64
C HIS A 684 -9.53 22.18 -11.75
N VAL A 685 -10.47 23.05 -11.38
CA VAL A 685 -11.92 22.76 -11.50
C VAL A 685 -12.34 22.53 -12.95
N THR A 686 -11.72 23.25 -13.89
CA THR A 686 -12.10 23.27 -15.32
C THR A 686 -10.98 22.98 -16.32
N LEU A 687 -9.70 23.20 -15.97
CA LEU A 687 -8.58 23.16 -16.91
C LEU A 687 -7.82 21.84 -16.79
N SER A 688 -7.39 21.29 -17.92
CA SER A 688 -6.54 20.09 -17.94
C SER A 688 -5.05 20.47 -17.85
N PRO A 689 -4.23 19.78 -17.05
CA PRO A 689 -2.76 19.89 -17.07
C PRO A 689 -2.11 19.60 -18.41
N ASP A 690 -2.83 19.01 -19.37
CA ASP A 690 -2.31 18.75 -20.72
C ASP A 690 -2.52 19.95 -21.67
N CYS A 691 -3.09 21.06 -21.17
CA CYS A 691 -3.35 22.27 -21.95
C CYS A 691 -2.48 23.45 -21.49
N ALA A 692 -2.05 24.28 -22.44
CA ALA A 692 -1.26 25.49 -22.18
C ALA A 692 -1.92 26.44 -21.16
N SER A 693 -3.26 26.53 -21.17
CA SER A 693 -4.03 27.40 -20.28
C SER A 693 -3.84 27.07 -18.81
N PHE A 694 -3.65 25.79 -18.46
CA PHE A 694 -3.36 25.34 -17.09
C PHE A 694 -1.98 25.81 -16.62
N TRP A 695 -1.02 26.02 -17.51
CA TRP A 695 0.36 26.41 -17.15
C TRP A 695 0.61 27.91 -17.26
N ASN A 696 -0.43 28.70 -17.55
CA ASN A 696 -0.32 30.14 -17.75
C ASN A 696 -0.29 30.94 -16.43
N PHE A 697 0.61 30.55 -15.51
CA PHE A 697 0.82 31.20 -14.21
C PHE A 697 2.30 31.35 -13.91
N THR A 698 2.63 32.22 -12.96
CA THR A 698 3.95 32.44 -12.39
C THR A 698 3.88 32.44 -10.86
N TRP A 699 4.98 32.80 -10.19
CA TRP A 699 4.96 33.05 -8.75
C TRP A 699 4.10 34.27 -8.35
N HIS A 700 3.65 35.11 -9.29
CA HIS A 700 2.66 36.15 -9.03
C HIS A 700 1.32 35.55 -8.59
N GLU A 701 0.74 34.66 -9.39
CA GLU A 701 -0.54 34.01 -9.09
C GLU A 701 -0.44 33.13 -7.84
N MET A 702 0.72 32.52 -7.58
CA MET A 702 0.97 31.80 -6.32
C MET A 702 0.87 32.75 -5.11
N GLY A 703 1.42 33.97 -5.21
CA GLY A 703 1.34 34.97 -4.13
C GLY A 703 -0.04 35.62 -4.02
N TYR A 704 -0.72 35.80 -5.15
CA TYR A 704 -1.97 36.54 -5.22
C TYR A 704 -3.21 35.67 -4.94
N TYR A 705 -3.16 34.37 -5.28
CA TYR A 705 -4.28 33.44 -5.13
C TYR A 705 -3.96 32.25 -4.22
N ASP A 706 -2.83 31.55 -4.41
CA ASP A 706 -2.56 30.29 -3.68
C ASP A 706 -2.47 30.53 -2.17
N ILE A 707 -1.49 31.33 -1.74
CA ILE A 707 -1.25 31.57 -0.30
C ILE A 707 -2.43 32.26 0.38
N PRO A 708 -3.07 33.30 -0.22
CA PRO A 708 -4.32 33.86 0.29
C PRO A 708 -5.40 32.82 0.60
N ALA A 709 -5.72 31.94 -0.36
CA ALA A 709 -6.70 30.88 -0.19
C ALA A 709 -6.29 29.90 0.91
N THR A 710 -5.00 29.53 0.96
CA THR A 710 -4.44 28.66 1.99
C THR A 710 -4.54 29.29 3.39
N ILE A 711 -4.18 30.56 3.55
CA ILE A 711 -4.27 31.26 4.84
C ILE A 711 -5.71 31.31 5.32
N ASP A 712 -6.65 31.68 4.45
CA ASP A 712 -8.07 31.78 4.83
C ASP A 712 -8.65 30.43 5.22
N TYR A 713 -8.28 29.37 4.50
CA TYR A 713 -8.65 28.01 4.83
C TYR A 713 -8.11 27.58 6.21
N ILE A 714 -6.82 27.83 6.48
CA ILE A 714 -6.19 27.49 7.76
C ILE A 714 -6.81 28.29 8.91
N MET A 715 -7.03 29.58 8.72
CA MET A 715 -7.65 30.45 9.74
C MET A 715 -9.11 30.03 10.01
N ALA A 716 -9.85 29.57 9.00
CA ALA A 716 -11.20 29.06 9.19
C ALA A 716 -11.24 27.79 10.06
N ILE A 717 -10.21 26.92 9.95
CA ILE A 717 -10.09 25.70 10.75
C ILE A 717 -9.58 25.99 12.16
N THR A 718 -8.55 26.82 12.27
CA THR A 718 -7.78 26.99 13.51
C THR A 718 -8.28 28.16 14.37
N GLY A 719 -8.86 29.19 13.75
CA GLY A 719 -9.22 30.46 14.39
C GLY A 719 -8.03 31.33 14.80
N GLU A 720 -6.80 30.99 14.38
CA GLU A 720 -5.56 31.64 14.81
C GLU A 720 -4.82 32.29 13.63
N LYS A 721 -4.02 33.32 13.92
CA LYS A 721 -3.07 33.87 12.94
C LYS A 721 -1.97 32.87 12.63
N VAL A 722 -1.44 32.93 11.41
CA VAL A 722 -0.44 31.97 10.94
C VAL A 722 0.98 32.54 11.04
N TYR A 723 1.94 31.68 11.35
CA TYR A 723 3.34 31.92 11.03
C TYR A 723 3.62 31.51 9.59
N TYR A 724 4.57 32.18 8.95
CA TYR A 724 4.98 31.84 7.59
C TYR A 724 6.49 31.61 7.51
N ILE A 725 6.91 30.47 6.98
CA ILE A 725 8.32 30.17 6.72
C ILE A 725 8.43 29.79 5.25
N GLY A 726 9.10 30.63 4.47
CA GLY A 726 9.32 30.42 3.04
C GLY A 726 10.78 30.17 2.73
N HIS A 727 11.05 29.27 1.79
CA HIS A 727 12.39 29.07 1.20
C HIS A 727 12.39 29.49 -0.27
N SER A 728 13.42 30.23 -0.70
CA SER A 728 13.62 30.60 -2.11
C SER A 728 12.36 31.25 -2.71
N MET A 729 11.75 30.68 -3.76
CA MET A 729 10.49 31.15 -4.33
C MET A 729 9.34 31.29 -3.31
N GLY A 730 9.31 30.47 -2.25
CA GLY A 730 8.33 30.64 -1.17
C GLY A 730 8.42 32.02 -0.52
N THR A 731 9.61 32.62 -0.46
CA THR A 731 9.78 34.00 0.02
C THR A 731 9.25 35.03 -0.99
N THR A 732 9.45 34.80 -2.29
CA THR A 732 8.93 35.65 -3.37
C THR A 732 7.41 35.72 -3.31
N VAL A 733 6.78 34.56 -3.16
CA VAL A 733 5.33 34.40 -3.03
C VAL A 733 4.80 35.17 -1.81
N LEU A 734 5.48 35.10 -0.66
CA LEU A 734 5.18 35.91 0.51
C LEU A 734 5.24 37.41 0.21
N PHE A 735 6.32 37.88 -0.44
CA PHE A 735 6.49 39.30 -0.75
C PHE A 735 5.46 39.80 -1.74
N VAL A 736 5.09 39.01 -2.76
CA VAL A 736 3.99 39.35 -3.67
C VAL A 736 2.69 39.48 -2.89
N MET A 737 2.31 38.45 -2.11
CA MET A 737 1.06 38.47 -1.35
C MET A 737 0.96 39.71 -0.47
N THR A 738 1.98 39.96 0.35
CA THR A 738 1.97 41.03 1.36
C THR A 738 2.09 42.43 0.77
N SER A 739 2.66 42.58 -0.43
CA SER A 739 2.76 43.89 -1.11
C SER A 739 1.51 44.21 -1.96
N THR A 740 0.88 43.20 -2.56
CA THR A 740 -0.27 43.37 -3.48
C THR A 740 -1.62 43.22 -2.80
N ARG A 741 -1.71 42.41 -1.73
CA ARG A 741 -2.91 42.18 -0.93
C ARG A 741 -2.65 42.55 0.54
N PRO A 742 -2.59 43.85 0.85
CA PRO A 742 -2.13 44.33 2.15
C PRO A 742 -2.95 43.81 3.33
N GLU A 743 -4.21 43.41 3.12
CA GLU A 743 -5.08 42.78 4.13
C GLU A 743 -4.49 41.49 4.73
N TYR A 744 -3.62 40.77 4.01
CA TYR A 744 -2.97 39.56 4.54
C TYR A 744 -1.79 39.85 5.47
N ASN A 745 -1.24 41.07 5.49
CA ASN A 745 -0.19 41.43 6.47
C ASN A 745 -0.69 41.27 7.91
N ALA A 746 -1.96 41.58 8.16
CA ALA A 746 -2.56 41.49 9.49
C ALA A 746 -2.90 40.05 9.92
N LYS A 747 -2.95 39.10 8.97
CA LYS A 747 -3.24 37.67 9.19
C LYS A 747 -2.00 36.86 9.57
N LEU A 748 -0.81 37.40 9.29
CA LEU A 748 0.47 36.80 9.67
C LEU A 748 0.91 37.29 11.05
N ARG A 749 1.47 36.39 11.86
CA ARG A 749 2.05 36.72 13.18
C ARG A 749 3.51 37.14 13.06
N LEU A 750 4.29 36.37 12.29
CA LEU A 750 5.69 36.63 11.95
C LEU A 750 6.04 35.80 10.71
N ALA A 751 6.86 36.36 9.82
CA ALA A 751 7.35 35.65 8.65
C ALA A 751 8.87 35.47 8.67
N PHE A 752 9.32 34.32 8.17
CA PHE A 752 10.72 33.95 8.05
C PHE A 752 11.02 33.68 6.58
N ALA A 753 11.97 34.42 6.01
CA ALA A 753 12.37 34.28 4.62
C ALA A 753 13.78 33.68 4.54
N LEU A 754 13.88 32.43 4.10
CA LEU A 754 15.12 31.68 3.92
C LEU A 754 15.56 31.79 2.46
N ALA A 755 16.77 32.30 2.21
CA ALA A 755 17.27 32.62 0.87
C ALA A 755 16.30 33.53 0.07
N PRO A 756 16.05 34.78 0.53
CA PRO A 756 14.98 35.62 0.00
C PRO A 756 15.20 36.04 -1.46
N ALA A 757 14.27 35.66 -2.34
CA ALA A 757 14.36 35.83 -3.79
C ALA A 757 13.48 36.98 -4.31
N ALA A 758 13.85 38.23 -3.99
CA ALA A 758 13.19 39.43 -4.52
C ALA A 758 14.05 40.15 -5.56
N PHE A 759 15.24 40.60 -5.14
CA PHE A 759 16.20 41.33 -6.00
C PHE A 759 17.37 40.43 -6.38
N LEU A 760 17.24 39.71 -7.50
CA LEU A 760 18.22 38.73 -7.98
C LEU A 760 19.35 39.36 -8.80
N TRP A 761 20.14 40.23 -8.17
CA TRP A 761 21.20 40.96 -8.86
C TRP A 761 22.46 40.12 -9.09
N LYS A 762 22.86 39.99 -10.36
CA LYS A 762 24.11 39.35 -10.80
C LYS A 762 24.33 37.98 -10.11
N PRO A 763 23.46 36.98 -10.33
CA PRO A 763 23.62 35.66 -9.73
C PRO A 763 25.01 35.08 -10.08
N SER A 764 25.68 34.47 -9.11
CA SER A 764 27.02 33.90 -9.28
C SER A 764 27.02 32.56 -10.03
N HIS A 765 25.84 31.93 -10.13
CA HIS A 765 25.63 30.64 -10.78
C HIS A 765 25.97 30.64 -12.28
N GLN A 766 26.94 29.80 -12.69
CA GLN A 766 27.48 29.78 -14.06
C GLN A 766 26.42 29.43 -15.12
N PHE A 767 25.58 28.42 -14.84
CA PHE A 767 24.47 28.06 -15.73
C PHE A 767 23.49 29.23 -15.96
N LEU A 768 23.06 29.92 -14.89
CA LEU A 768 22.17 31.08 -15.03
C LEU A 768 22.84 32.20 -15.82
N LYS A 769 24.12 32.51 -15.58
CA LYS A 769 24.86 33.50 -16.37
C LYS A 769 24.87 33.20 -17.87
N ALA A 770 24.98 31.93 -18.25
CA ALA A 770 24.96 31.51 -19.65
C ALA A 770 23.56 31.59 -20.28
N VAL A 771 22.52 31.20 -19.53
CA VAL A 771 21.14 31.05 -20.06
C VAL A 771 20.38 32.38 -20.08
N ILE A 772 20.56 33.23 -19.07
CA ILE A 772 19.76 34.46 -18.88
C ILE A 772 19.78 35.41 -20.09
N PRO A 773 20.92 35.69 -20.76
CA PRO A 773 20.94 36.54 -21.96
C PRO A 773 20.07 36.01 -23.11
N SER A 774 19.97 34.68 -23.23
CA SER A 774 19.19 33.99 -24.28
C SER A 774 17.80 33.57 -23.83
N SER A 775 17.39 33.88 -22.59
CA SER A 775 16.15 33.42 -21.96
C SER A 775 14.90 33.70 -22.80
N LYS A 776 14.82 34.86 -23.46
CA LYS A 776 13.68 35.21 -24.32
C LYS A 776 13.57 34.28 -25.54
N ARG A 777 14.70 33.93 -26.15
CA ARG A 777 14.73 33.00 -27.29
C ARG A 777 14.37 31.59 -26.84
N ILE A 778 14.91 31.15 -25.70
CA ILE A 778 14.61 29.85 -25.10
C ILE A 778 13.12 29.75 -24.76
N ALA A 779 12.54 30.79 -24.16
CA ALA A 779 11.13 30.85 -23.83
C ALA A 779 10.25 30.67 -25.10
N ASN A 780 10.56 31.40 -26.17
CA ASN A 780 9.83 31.28 -27.43
C ASN A 780 9.95 29.86 -28.02
N THR A 781 11.14 29.26 -28.00
CA THR A 781 11.34 27.88 -28.51
C THR A 781 10.61 26.84 -27.67
N LEU A 782 10.57 26.99 -26.33
CA LEU A 782 9.81 26.10 -25.47
C LEU A 782 8.30 26.20 -25.72
N GLU A 783 7.80 27.42 -25.93
CA GLU A 783 6.39 27.67 -26.28
C GLU A 783 6.04 27.04 -27.65
N GLU A 784 6.91 27.22 -28.67
CA GLU A 784 6.78 26.60 -30.00
C GLU A 784 6.83 25.05 -29.93
N ALA A 785 7.61 24.50 -29.00
CA ALA A 785 7.69 23.06 -28.75
C ALA A 785 6.58 22.52 -27.84
N HIS A 786 5.62 23.36 -27.43
CA HIS A 786 4.54 23.01 -26.51
C HIS A 786 5.02 22.47 -25.15
N VAL A 787 6.16 22.96 -24.66
CA VAL A 787 6.74 22.61 -23.36
C VAL A 787 6.32 23.64 -22.31
N TRP A 788 5.16 23.40 -21.68
CA TRP A 788 4.60 24.30 -20.67
C TRP A 788 4.94 23.91 -19.22
N GLU A 789 5.30 22.63 -19.01
CA GLU A 789 5.73 22.07 -17.73
C GLU A 789 7.22 21.76 -17.77
N LEU A 790 7.97 22.26 -16.78
CA LEU A 790 9.41 22.00 -16.62
C LEU A 790 9.65 21.08 -15.43
N LEU A 791 10.58 20.14 -15.63
CA LEU A 791 11.06 19.19 -14.61
C LEU A 791 9.91 18.44 -13.88
N PRO A 792 8.95 17.83 -14.61
CA PRO A 792 7.85 17.10 -14.00
C PRO A 792 8.35 15.90 -13.19
N TYR A 793 7.69 15.64 -12.07
CA TYR A 793 7.92 14.41 -11.32
C TYR A 793 7.49 13.19 -12.14
N ARG A 794 8.39 12.24 -12.36
CA ARG A 794 8.10 10.93 -12.97
C ARG A 794 8.62 9.81 -12.09
N LYS A 795 7.77 8.82 -11.79
CA LYS A 795 8.12 7.71 -10.89
C LYS A 795 9.30 6.90 -11.40
N GLU A 796 9.38 6.67 -12.71
CA GLU A 796 10.44 5.90 -13.36
C GLU A 796 11.78 6.63 -13.26
N PHE A 797 11.77 7.95 -13.48
CA PHE A 797 12.95 8.78 -13.32
C PHE A 797 13.41 8.82 -11.86
N ALA A 798 12.48 9.00 -10.91
CA ALA A 798 12.79 9.02 -9.48
C ALA A 798 13.40 7.68 -9.02
N ALA A 799 12.89 6.55 -9.50
CA ALA A 799 13.43 5.22 -9.21
C ALA A 799 14.84 5.03 -9.80
N LEU A 800 15.04 5.42 -11.06
CA LEU A 800 16.35 5.35 -11.72
C LEU A 800 17.37 6.26 -11.03
N ALA A 801 16.98 7.50 -10.72
CA ALA A 801 17.85 8.45 -10.04
C ALA A 801 18.20 7.95 -8.62
N SER A 802 17.24 7.42 -7.87
CA SER A 802 17.50 6.81 -6.56
C SER A 802 18.50 5.65 -6.65
N PHE A 803 18.37 4.80 -7.66
CA PHE A 803 19.30 3.70 -7.89
C PHE A 803 20.72 4.18 -8.24
N LEU A 804 20.84 5.16 -9.14
CA LEU A 804 22.13 5.72 -9.55
C LEU A 804 22.81 6.50 -8.41
N CYS A 805 22.03 7.15 -7.55
CA CYS A 805 22.53 7.97 -6.46
C CYS A 805 22.67 7.21 -5.13
N CYS A 806 22.37 5.91 -5.13
CA CYS A 806 22.43 5.04 -3.95
C CYS A 806 23.78 5.12 -3.25
N ASP A 807 23.76 5.00 -1.92
CA ASP A 807 24.97 5.14 -1.11
C ASP A 807 26.00 4.05 -1.46
N GLY A 808 27.25 4.46 -1.71
CA GLY A 808 28.31 3.56 -2.16
C GLY A 808 28.21 3.12 -3.63
N SER A 809 27.25 3.62 -4.41
CA SER A 809 27.18 3.37 -5.85
C SER A 809 28.37 4.00 -6.57
N PRO A 810 28.98 3.33 -7.59
CA PRO A 810 30.01 3.94 -8.42
C PRO A 810 29.55 5.25 -9.10
N THR A 811 28.24 5.42 -9.32
CA THR A 811 27.65 6.61 -9.95
C THR A 811 27.24 7.70 -8.97
N GLN A 812 27.38 7.50 -7.65
CA GLN A 812 26.98 8.47 -6.63
C GLN A 812 27.67 9.82 -6.79
N HIS A 813 28.94 9.84 -7.24
CA HIS A 813 29.68 11.08 -7.51
C HIS A 813 28.99 11.96 -8.56
N LEU A 814 28.41 11.36 -9.62
CA LEU A 814 27.65 12.11 -10.64
C LEU A 814 26.41 12.77 -10.04
N CYS A 815 25.78 12.14 -9.06
CA CYS A 815 24.64 12.70 -8.36
C CYS A 815 25.02 13.86 -7.44
N VAL A 816 26.17 13.74 -6.77
CA VAL A 816 26.75 14.83 -5.97
C VAL A 816 27.09 16.02 -6.87
N ASP A 817 27.73 15.77 -8.01
CA ASP A 817 28.07 16.81 -8.99
C ASP A 817 26.81 17.46 -9.57
N ALA A 818 25.78 16.68 -9.90
CA ALA A 818 24.50 17.21 -10.36
C ALA A 818 23.79 18.07 -9.30
N TYR A 819 23.86 17.65 -8.03
CA TYR A 819 23.31 18.40 -6.90
C TYR A 819 24.04 19.74 -6.72
N PHE A 820 25.38 19.75 -6.74
CA PHE A 820 26.16 20.99 -6.62
C PHE A 820 26.05 21.87 -7.86
N LEU A 821 25.87 21.29 -9.05
CA LEU A 821 25.59 22.05 -10.27
C LEU A 821 24.26 22.79 -10.18
N ALA A 822 23.29 22.28 -9.42
CA ALA A 822 21.98 22.91 -9.25
C ALA A 822 21.96 23.97 -8.14
N TYR A 823 22.66 23.74 -7.02
CA TYR A 823 22.49 24.55 -5.80
C TYR A 823 23.77 25.25 -5.28
N GLY A 824 24.95 24.84 -5.74
CA GLY A 824 26.26 25.26 -5.24
C GLY A 824 26.99 24.18 -4.42
N ASP A 825 28.32 24.27 -4.34
CA ASP A 825 29.16 23.30 -3.62
C ASP A 825 29.13 23.53 -2.10
N ASP A 826 28.53 22.59 -1.36
CA ASP A 826 28.78 22.39 0.07
C ASP A 826 28.80 20.90 0.44
N SER A 827 29.83 20.19 -0.03
CA SER A 827 29.95 18.74 0.22
C SER A 827 30.10 18.33 1.68
N GLU A 828 30.51 19.25 2.55
CA GLU A 828 30.71 18.97 3.97
C GLU A 828 29.38 18.83 4.71
N ARG A 829 28.35 19.59 4.31
CA ARG A 829 27.04 19.63 4.97
C ARG A 829 26.00 18.75 4.31
N LEU A 830 26.26 18.26 3.10
CA LEU A 830 25.39 17.33 2.40
C LEU A 830 25.42 15.93 3.04
N ASN A 831 24.27 15.45 3.50
CA ASN A 831 24.11 14.04 3.84
C ASN A 831 24.05 13.17 2.58
N LYS A 832 25.18 12.54 2.23
CA LYS A 832 25.33 11.75 1.00
C LYS A 832 24.51 10.46 1.01
N THR A 833 24.22 9.90 2.19
CA THR A 833 23.38 8.70 2.34
C THR A 833 21.92 8.97 1.97
N LEU A 834 21.44 10.20 2.18
CA LEU A 834 20.07 10.63 1.84
C LEU A 834 19.95 11.20 0.42
N LEU A 835 21.05 11.28 -0.34
CA LEU A 835 21.05 11.81 -1.71
C LEU A 835 20.06 11.12 -2.68
N PRO A 836 19.83 9.79 -2.62
CA PRO A 836 18.77 9.13 -3.40
C PRO A 836 17.39 9.74 -3.13
N VAL A 837 17.10 10.00 -1.87
CA VAL A 837 15.82 10.54 -1.41
C VAL A 837 15.67 11.98 -1.90
N TYR A 838 16.72 12.80 -1.80
CA TYR A 838 16.70 14.19 -2.27
C TYR A 838 16.41 14.27 -3.76
N ILE A 839 17.17 13.57 -4.59
CA ILE A 839 17.02 13.67 -6.05
C ILE A 839 15.66 13.14 -6.52
N ALA A 840 15.11 12.13 -5.83
CA ALA A 840 13.77 11.64 -6.11
C ALA A 840 12.65 12.66 -5.79
N HIS A 841 12.88 13.59 -4.86
CA HIS A 841 11.83 14.51 -4.36
C HIS A 841 12.00 15.97 -4.77
N LEU A 842 13.22 16.39 -5.15
CA LEU A 842 13.53 17.79 -5.46
C LEU A 842 13.05 18.26 -6.84
N LEU A 843 12.56 17.36 -7.70
CA LEU A 843 11.96 17.69 -9.00
C LEU A 843 10.45 17.44 -8.97
N ALA A 844 9.69 18.43 -8.51
CA ALA A 844 8.25 18.35 -8.35
C ALA A 844 7.46 18.98 -9.51
N GLY A 845 8.11 19.61 -10.49
CA GLY A 845 7.44 20.26 -11.62
C GLY A 845 7.01 21.71 -11.34
N GLY A 846 6.82 22.47 -12.42
CA GLY A 846 6.33 23.85 -12.39
C GLY A 846 6.16 24.43 -13.80
N SER A 847 5.53 25.60 -13.92
CA SER A 847 5.31 26.22 -15.24
C SER A 847 6.60 26.78 -15.85
N THR A 848 6.75 26.64 -17.17
CA THR A 848 7.81 27.33 -17.93
C THR A 848 7.77 28.83 -17.70
N LYS A 849 6.56 29.41 -17.64
CA LYS A 849 6.34 30.84 -17.42
C LYS A 849 6.92 31.35 -16.10
N THR A 850 6.95 30.53 -15.04
CA THR A 850 7.58 30.87 -13.75
C THR A 850 9.07 31.15 -13.90
N VAL A 851 9.80 30.32 -14.64
CA VAL A 851 11.25 30.52 -14.88
C VAL A 851 11.50 31.72 -15.79
N VAL A 852 10.65 31.91 -16.80
CA VAL A 852 10.73 33.08 -17.68
C VAL A 852 10.58 34.37 -16.87
N HIS A 853 9.66 34.38 -15.89
CA HIS A 853 9.48 35.52 -14.99
C HIS A 853 10.74 35.80 -14.16
N TYR A 854 11.38 34.76 -13.60
CA TYR A 854 12.67 34.93 -12.91
C TYR A 854 13.77 35.47 -13.82
N ALA A 855 13.83 35.01 -15.08
CA ALA A 855 14.78 35.53 -16.05
C ALA A 855 14.54 37.01 -16.39
N GLN A 856 13.29 37.46 -16.38
CA GLN A 856 12.94 38.87 -16.57
C GLN A 856 13.44 39.74 -15.42
N ILE A 857 13.23 39.34 -14.16
CA ILE A 857 13.66 40.14 -13.01
C ILE A 857 15.19 40.16 -12.84
N ILE A 858 15.90 39.07 -13.20
CA ILE A 858 17.38 39.07 -13.22
C ILE A 858 17.89 40.05 -14.26
N ARG A 859 17.23 40.15 -15.43
CA ARG A 859 17.63 41.07 -16.51
C ARG A 859 17.29 42.53 -16.21
N SER A 860 16.11 42.79 -15.66
CA SER A 860 15.68 44.17 -15.34
C SER A 860 16.33 44.69 -14.06
N GLY A 861 16.73 43.80 -13.15
CA GLY A 861 17.16 44.14 -11.80
C GLY A 861 16.03 44.63 -10.90
N LYS A 862 14.78 44.57 -11.36
CA LYS A 862 13.59 45.05 -10.65
C LYS A 862 12.75 43.89 -10.13
N PHE A 863 12.14 44.05 -8.96
CA PHE A 863 11.13 43.14 -8.45
C PHE A 863 9.75 43.63 -8.92
N GLN A 864 9.22 43.02 -9.99
CA GLN A 864 8.08 43.53 -10.77
C GLN A 864 7.22 42.39 -11.31
N GLU A 865 6.00 42.71 -11.77
CA GLU A 865 5.09 41.77 -12.43
C GLU A 865 5.61 41.30 -13.81
N PHE A 866 4.96 40.27 -14.38
CA PHE A 866 5.45 39.61 -15.59
C PHE A 866 5.44 40.55 -16.80
N ASP A 867 6.54 40.60 -17.55
CA ASP A 867 6.62 41.42 -18.76
C ASP A 867 6.10 40.65 -19.99
N TYR A 868 4.90 40.98 -20.45
CA TYR A 868 4.31 40.42 -21.68
C TYR A 868 4.80 41.11 -22.97
N GLY A 869 5.65 42.12 -22.84
CA GLY A 869 6.07 43.03 -23.90
C GLY A 869 5.16 44.25 -24.04
N PRO A 870 5.62 45.35 -24.66
CA PRO A 870 4.98 46.66 -24.55
C PRO A 870 3.50 46.73 -24.95
N MET A 871 3.08 45.99 -25.97
CA MET A 871 1.69 45.98 -26.43
C MET A 871 0.78 45.21 -25.47
N LYS A 872 1.18 44.00 -25.08
CA LYS A 872 0.40 43.15 -24.16
C LYS A 872 0.40 43.72 -22.73
N ASN A 873 1.47 44.39 -22.31
CA ASN A 873 1.49 45.12 -21.04
C ASN A 873 0.46 46.26 -21.02
N ARG A 874 0.26 46.97 -22.15
CA ARG A 874 -0.78 48.02 -22.20
C ARG A 874 -2.18 47.44 -22.08
N GLU A 875 -2.41 46.26 -22.65
CA GLU A 875 -3.68 45.54 -22.51
C GLU A 875 -3.89 45.03 -21.07
N HIS A 876 -2.83 44.51 -20.44
CA HIS A 876 -2.94 43.86 -19.12
C HIS A 876 -2.83 44.84 -17.94
N TYR A 877 -1.93 45.82 -18.00
CA TYR A 877 -1.62 46.77 -16.92
C TYR A 877 -2.00 48.22 -17.23
N GLY A 878 -2.44 48.53 -18.45
CA GLY A 878 -2.66 49.91 -18.91
C GLY A 878 -1.37 50.72 -19.16
N LYS A 879 -0.19 50.10 -19.02
CA LYS A 879 1.14 50.73 -19.17
C LYS A 879 2.05 49.88 -20.06
N SER A 880 3.07 50.46 -20.69
CA SER A 880 4.01 49.70 -21.54
C SER A 880 5.03 48.86 -20.75
N GLU A 881 5.30 49.22 -19.49
CA GLU A 881 6.15 48.47 -18.59
C GLU A 881 5.30 47.82 -17.49
N PRO A 882 5.68 46.63 -16.99
CA PRO A 882 5.00 46.02 -15.85
C PRO A 882 5.21 46.85 -14.57
N PRO A 883 4.23 46.84 -13.64
CA PRO A 883 4.38 47.51 -12.36
C PRO A 883 5.38 46.79 -11.43
N ASP A 884 6.11 47.57 -10.63
CA ASP A 884 6.99 47.06 -9.56
C ASP A 884 6.16 46.67 -8.32
N TYR A 885 6.56 45.59 -7.64
CA TYR A 885 5.97 45.25 -6.34
C TYR A 885 6.51 46.20 -5.26
N ASN A 886 5.60 46.92 -4.60
CA ASN A 886 6.00 47.87 -3.56
C ASN A 886 6.30 47.17 -2.23
N VAL A 887 7.57 46.83 -2.01
CA VAL A 887 8.07 46.20 -0.77
C VAL A 887 7.76 47.02 0.48
N LYS A 888 7.59 48.35 0.37
CA LYS A 888 7.22 49.20 1.52
C LYS A 888 5.81 48.92 2.06
N ASN A 889 4.96 48.25 1.29
CA ASN A 889 3.62 47.83 1.73
C ASN A 889 3.66 46.58 2.63
N ILE A 890 4.82 45.91 2.75
CA ILE A 890 4.98 44.68 3.54
C ILE A 890 5.12 45.04 5.01
N THR A 891 3.99 45.18 5.71
CA THR A 891 3.95 45.62 7.12
C THR A 891 4.03 44.48 8.13
N VAL A 892 3.96 43.21 7.69
CA VAL A 892 4.19 42.06 8.56
C VAL A 892 5.62 42.09 9.13
N PRO A 893 5.86 41.73 10.40
CA PRO A 893 7.22 41.51 10.91
C PRO A 893 7.92 40.40 10.14
N ILE A 894 9.14 40.63 9.62
CA ILE A 894 9.90 39.65 8.83
C ILE A 894 11.32 39.45 9.37
N SER A 895 11.78 38.20 9.41
CA SER A 895 13.19 37.84 9.59
C SER A 895 13.77 37.29 8.28
N LEU A 896 14.92 37.80 7.86
CA LEU A 896 15.62 37.39 6.63
C LEU A 896 16.86 36.54 6.97
N TYR A 897 17.05 35.42 6.27
CA TYR A 897 18.21 34.54 6.40
C TYR A 897 18.89 34.37 5.05
N TYR A 898 20.19 34.63 4.98
CA TYR A 898 20.95 34.53 3.73
C TYR A 898 22.38 34.03 3.97
N GLY A 899 22.93 33.35 2.97
CA GLY A 899 24.27 32.75 2.98
C GLY A 899 25.14 33.39 1.92
N THR A 900 26.45 33.45 2.15
CA THR A 900 27.39 33.98 1.15
C THR A 900 27.78 32.98 0.08
N GLY A 901 27.58 31.68 0.35
CA GLY A 901 27.82 30.60 -0.60
C GLY A 901 26.66 30.37 -1.57
N ASP A 902 25.53 31.07 -1.39
CA ASP A 902 24.38 30.99 -2.26
C ASP A 902 24.71 31.57 -3.65
N LEU A 903 24.71 30.71 -4.67
CA LEU A 903 25.05 31.10 -6.04
C LEU A 903 23.87 31.76 -6.78
N VAL A 904 22.65 31.62 -6.25
CA VAL A 904 21.40 32.14 -6.84
C VAL A 904 21.07 33.50 -6.24
N ILE A 905 21.16 33.62 -4.91
CA ILE A 905 20.78 34.81 -4.15
C ILE A 905 22.03 35.58 -3.74
N ASN A 906 22.20 36.79 -4.29
CA ASN A 906 23.32 37.65 -3.93
C ASN A 906 23.03 38.42 -2.62
N PRO A 907 23.95 38.39 -1.63
CA PRO A 907 23.87 39.19 -0.41
C PRO A 907 23.51 40.67 -0.60
N GLU A 908 23.98 41.32 -1.67
CA GLU A 908 23.69 42.74 -1.94
C GLU A 908 22.19 43.00 -2.15
N GLY A 909 21.51 42.09 -2.88
CA GLY A 909 20.07 42.20 -3.11
C GLY A 909 19.25 41.94 -1.84
N VAL A 910 19.74 41.07 -0.96
CA VAL A 910 19.10 40.81 0.35
C VAL A 910 19.25 42.02 1.27
N GLN A 911 20.43 42.65 1.29
CA GLN A 911 20.65 43.87 2.07
C GLN A 911 19.74 45.01 1.56
N TYR A 912 19.65 45.18 0.24
CA TYR A 912 18.74 46.17 -0.35
C TYR A 912 17.28 45.90 0.03
N LEU A 913 16.84 44.63 0.01
CA LEU A 913 15.50 44.25 0.47
C LEU A 913 15.30 44.63 1.94
N ALA A 914 16.27 44.30 2.80
CA ALA A 914 16.23 44.60 4.24
C ALA A 914 16.06 46.10 4.50
N ASP A 915 16.76 46.95 3.74
CA ASP A 915 16.70 48.41 3.88
C ASP A 915 15.34 49.00 3.44
N GLN A 916 14.56 48.29 2.63
CA GLN A 916 13.23 48.73 2.17
C GLN A 916 12.07 48.24 3.05
N LEU A 917 12.28 47.17 3.84
CA LEU A 917 11.22 46.59 4.66
C LEU A 917 10.91 47.48 5.87
N PRO A 918 9.64 47.85 6.10
CA PRO A 918 9.30 48.73 7.22
C PRO A 918 9.49 48.05 8.59
N HIS A 919 9.25 46.74 8.70
CA HIS A 919 9.30 45.98 9.96
C HIS A 919 10.23 44.77 9.89
N LEU A 920 11.53 45.02 9.77
CA LEU A 920 12.56 43.98 9.82
C LEU A 920 12.86 43.57 11.28
N VAL A 921 12.61 42.31 11.63
CA VAL A 921 12.86 41.74 12.97
C VAL A 921 14.31 41.32 13.12
N ALA A 922 14.86 40.62 12.13
CA ALA A 922 16.24 40.18 12.14
C ALA A 922 16.76 39.99 10.71
N LEU A 923 18.05 40.31 10.53
CA LEU A 923 18.81 40.04 9.32
C LEU A 923 19.97 39.11 9.68
N VAL A 924 19.80 37.82 9.37
CA VAL A 924 20.71 36.76 9.79
C VAL A 924 21.58 36.35 8.61
N ARG A 925 22.87 36.69 8.69
CA ARG A 925 23.89 36.21 7.77
C ARG A 925 24.47 34.91 8.29
N LEU A 926 24.38 33.85 7.51
CA LEU A 926 25.00 32.57 7.82
C LEU A 926 26.51 32.68 7.60
N GLN A 927 27.26 32.35 8.64
CA GLN A 927 28.72 32.46 8.68
C GLN A 927 29.46 31.44 7.80
N PRO A 928 28.98 30.18 7.62
CA PRO A 928 29.69 29.22 6.79
C PRO A 928 29.80 29.75 5.34
N PRO A 929 31.03 29.87 4.79
CA PRO A 929 31.24 30.55 3.52
C PRO A 929 30.65 29.80 2.32
N LYS A 930 30.51 28.48 2.44
CA LYS A 930 29.96 27.59 1.41
C LYS A 930 28.45 27.32 1.52
N PHE A 931 27.78 27.88 2.53
CA PHE A 931 26.35 27.63 2.76
C PHE A 931 25.53 28.02 1.52
N ASN A 932 25.04 27.01 0.82
CA ASN A 932 24.49 27.10 -0.52
C ASN A 932 22.97 27.36 -0.50
N HIS A 933 22.34 27.36 -1.67
CA HIS A 933 20.93 27.72 -1.80
C HIS A 933 19.95 26.74 -1.13
N ILE A 934 20.27 25.44 -1.09
CA ILE A 934 19.37 24.39 -0.57
C ILE A 934 19.68 24.00 0.89
N ASP A 935 20.87 24.36 1.38
CA ASP A 935 21.33 24.10 2.75
C ASP A 935 20.40 24.68 3.83
N PHE A 936 19.63 25.73 3.50
CA PHE A 936 18.60 26.29 4.40
C PHE A 936 17.54 25.28 4.85
N VAL A 937 17.38 24.19 4.10
CA VAL A 937 16.40 23.14 4.36
C VAL A 937 17.08 21.79 4.58
N LEU A 938 18.18 21.48 3.86
CA LEU A 938 18.76 20.14 3.81
C LEU A 938 20.19 20.02 4.38
N ALA A 939 20.76 21.07 4.98
CA ALA A 939 22.08 20.95 5.61
C ALA A 939 22.01 20.19 6.94
N ASN A 940 23.03 19.35 7.21
CA ASN A 940 23.15 18.60 8.46
C ASN A 940 23.18 19.48 9.72
N ASP A 941 23.69 20.71 9.61
CA ASP A 941 23.79 21.72 10.66
C ASP A 941 22.74 22.84 10.54
N ALA A 942 21.71 22.68 9.68
CA ALA A 942 20.62 23.65 9.56
C ALA A 942 19.86 23.87 10.89
N LYS A 943 19.76 22.84 11.72
CA LYS A 943 19.12 22.91 13.05
C LYS A 943 19.76 23.97 13.98
N PRO A 944 21.04 23.82 14.39
CA PRO A 944 21.67 24.80 15.27
C PRO A 944 21.88 26.18 14.61
N LEU A 945 21.97 26.25 13.27
CA LEU A 945 22.23 27.51 12.57
C LEU A 945 20.96 28.33 12.29
N ILE A 946 19.82 27.67 12.03
CA ILE A 946 18.60 28.31 11.54
C ILE A 946 17.39 27.92 12.39
N PHE A 947 17.09 26.62 12.51
CA PHE A 947 15.81 26.17 13.06
C PHE A 947 15.65 26.50 14.54
N ASP A 948 16.71 26.35 15.34
CA ASP A 948 16.68 26.72 16.76
C ASP A 948 16.46 28.24 16.94
N HIS A 949 17.00 29.06 16.06
CA HIS A 949 16.78 30.52 16.07
C HIS A 949 15.35 30.88 15.69
N ILE A 950 14.79 30.23 14.66
CA ILE A 950 13.37 30.39 14.28
C ILE A 950 12.46 30.05 15.44
N LEU A 951 12.63 28.87 16.06
CA LEU A 951 11.83 28.45 17.22
C LEU A 951 11.91 29.47 18.36
N LYS A 952 13.11 29.99 18.66
CA LYS A 952 13.30 31.03 19.67
C LYS A 952 12.50 32.29 19.36
N LEU A 953 12.57 32.80 18.13
CA LEU A 953 11.79 33.97 17.71
C LEU A 953 10.27 33.69 17.75
N MET A 954 9.82 32.51 17.34
CA MET A 954 8.40 32.14 17.42
C MET A 954 7.88 32.07 18.86
N THR A 955 8.73 31.77 19.85
CA THR A 955 8.31 31.84 21.27
C THR A 955 8.14 33.27 21.76
N VAL A 956 8.91 34.23 21.23
CA VAL A 956 8.80 35.66 21.58
C VAL A 956 7.53 36.27 20.98
N TYR A 957 7.17 35.86 19.77
CA TYR A 957 6.00 36.37 19.05
C TYR A 957 4.73 35.52 19.27
N ARG A 958 4.73 34.62 20.28
CA ARG A 958 3.67 33.62 20.50
C ARG A 958 2.28 34.20 20.72
#